data_AF-A0A0S7XA64-F1
#
_entry.id   AF-A0A0S7XA64-F1
#
_cell.length_a   1.000
_cell.length_b   1.000
_cell.length_c   1.000
_cell.angle_alpha   90.00
_cell.angle_beta   90.00
_cell.angle_gamma   90.00
#
_symmetry.space_group_name_H-M   'P 1'
#
loop_
_entity.id
_entity.type
_entity.pdbx_description
1 polymer ?
#
loop_
_entity_poly.entity_id
_entity_poly.type
_entity_poly.pdbx_seq_one_letter_code
_entity_poly.pdbx_strand_id
1 'polypeptide(L)'
;MENLVLAKLIKEITPEIAGRKVERVLGTPPSSLHIELERTGKDPEPFVTISLDPRFPALFALEAEIPEALAKWLKASAPKILSILSEVPADSLPEGFIRGMSASLRGAYVASIEQYDRDRVVKICFSKKRRESHLVLWIELFGRRPSAVLVEAPGERILACSREGTTSASGSLLRPGETYVPPSRKDKIGVESLSVDSLRSLVEGRAAEELSMLLSRKIKGLSPQTAAYVVRGITSEVSPPDAGTLLEGLKEVLLRSDERLRPTLKAGLNTSTGRFMEREKTSPKGRPVGTGADTAQMARPDSGDERGDASNLDLVLLPFGAPHWEELSSATMVFPTATDAIRSAFFHLCRWHAVHSAASMRRQVRALLGRLHNLRRSLQMDMTSAEKAADYRRMAELVLANLKTVKRGSTKLEVPDIHGEGETHICVDLDPSLSPSKNAERYFRRARKAERAFERVKSRLAAVERAAEVVKEFGEAIPEETSSSESALLAQGFNRIVDRLRARKTVDARHLKSLPVTFGARRGPVSPEGPATGRKPGRASQAAEREAPEPRQKSESSRRLRTRRRPSRDETGTAFSPRVFQTSDGYAVIVGRNSKQNDYITYRLAAPDDLWFHASGVPGSHVILRRKGKSDPSRKAIEEAAAVAAHFSKGRTSSAVPVVYTRRKYVHKPKGSRPGVATYSREKFIMAKPVKPKPAG
;
A
#
# COMPACT_ATOMS: atom_id res chain seq x y z
N MET A 1 7.43 -14.25 13.83
CA MET A 1 8.30 -15.33 14.34
C MET A 1 9.54 -14.73 14.98
N GLU A 2 9.79 -15.06 16.26
CA GLU A 2 10.94 -14.61 17.06
C GLU A 2 12.17 -15.51 16.86
N ASN A 3 13.39 -15.01 17.11
CA ASN A 3 14.63 -15.79 16.90
C ASN A 3 14.68 -17.05 17.77
N LEU A 4 14.31 -16.93 19.05
CA LEU A 4 14.29 -18.05 20.00
C LEU A 4 13.18 -19.05 19.69
N VAL A 5 12.05 -18.59 19.19
CA VAL A 5 10.95 -19.47 18.77
C VAL A 5 11.37 -20.27 17.54
N LEU A 6 12.09 -19.65 16.59
CA LEU A 6 12.68 -20.37 15.45
C LEU A 6 13.74 -21.40 15.89
N ALA A 7 14.60 -21.04 16.85
CA ALA A 7 15.59 -21.97 17.39
C ALA A 7 14.92 -23.21 18.02
N LYS A 8 13.87 -23.00 18.82
CA LYS A 8 13.06 -24.06 19.41
C LYS A 8 12.36 -24.91 18.34
N LEU A 9 11.72 -24.28 17.37
CA LEU A 9 11.09 -24.97 16.24
C LEU A 9 12.10 -25.88 15.52
N ILE A 10 13.29 -25.38 15.20
CA ILE A 10 14.30 -26.17 14.48
C ILE A 10 14.67 -27.41 15.30
N LYS A 11 14.87 -27.28 16.62
CA LYS A 11 15.13 -28.43 17.50
C LYS A 11 13.97 -29.42 17.53
N GLU A 12 12.73 -28.94 17.56
CA GLU A 12 11.53 -29.78 17.54
C GLU A 12 11.41 -30.57 16.22
N ILE A 13 11.60 -29.92 15.07
CA ILE A 13 11.38 -30.58 13.76
C ILE A 13 12.60 -31.37 13.24
N THR A 14 13.81 -31.13 13.77
CA THR A 14 15.04 -31.79 13.27
C THR A 14 14.95 -33.32 13.34
N PRO A 15 14.57 -33.95 14.48
CA PRO A 15 14.43 -35.39 14.57
C PRO A 15 13.37 -35.95 13.62
N GLU A 16 12.34 -35.16 13.32
CA GLU A 16 11.27 -35.56 12.43
C GLU A 16 11.71 -35.57 10.97
N ILE A 17 12.60 -34.67 10.52
CA ILE A 17 12.89 -34.49 9.09
C ILE A 17 14.28 -34.96 8.67
N ALA A 18 15.25 -35.00 9.58
CA ALA A 18 16.63 -35.36 9.26
C ALA A 18 16.71 -36.81 8.74
N GLY A 19 17.51 -37.02 7.70
CA GLY A 19 17.68 -38.31 7.06
C GLY A 19 16.52 -38.75 6.15
N ARG A 20 15.40 -38.00 6.09
CA ARG A 20 14.28 -38.34 5.20
C ARG A 20 14.53 -37.89 3.78
N LYS A 21 14.03 -38.69 2.83
CA LYS A 21 14.09 -38.40 1.39
C LYS A 21 12.99 -37.43 0.98
N VAL A 22 13.27 -36.52 0.06
CA VAL A 22 12.29 -35.60 -0.53
C VAL A 22 11.56 -36.31 -1.67
N GLU A 23 10.25 -36.49 -1.53
CA GLU A 23 9.38 -37.13 -2.54
C GLU A 23 8.85 -36.10 -3.54
N ARG A 24 8.41 -34.95 -3.02
CA ARG A 24 7.78 -33.91 -3.83
C ARG A 24 8.02 -32.52 -3.27
N VAL A 25 8.00 -31.53 -4.15
CA VAL A 25 8.00 -30.11 -3.80
C VAL A 25 6.78 -29.46 -4.45
N LEU A 26 6.02 -28.70 -3.67
CA LEU A 26 4.78 -28.05 -4.09
C LEU A 26 4.82 -26.56 -3.76
N GLY A 27 4.28 -25.73 -4.65
CA GLY A 27 4.00 -24.33 -4.37
C GLY A 27 2.50 -24.10 -4.25
N THR A 28 2.05 -23.45 -3.18
CA THR A 28 0.64 -23.06 -3.00
C THR A 28 0.51 -21.56 -2.71
N PRO A 29 -0.62 -20.95 -3.10
CA PRO A 29 -0.94 -19.60 -2.67
C PRO A 29 -1.32 -19.54 -1.18
N PRO A 30 -1.02 -18.42 -0.50
CA PRO A 30 -0.13 -17.35 -0.94
C PRO A 30 1.34 -17.68 -0.64
N SER A 31 2.18 -17.63 -1.67
CA SER A 31 3.65 -17.72 -1.63
C SER A 31 4.22 -18.79 -0.68
N SER A 32 3.58 -19.95 -0.58
CA SER A 32 3.95 -21.02 0.33
C SER A 32 4.60 -22.18 -0.42
N LEU A 33 5.72 -22.67 0.10
CA LEU A 33 6.49 -23.79 -0.42
C LEU A 33 6.31 -24.97 0.54
N HIS A 34 5.99 -26.15 0.00
CA HIS A 34 5.87 -27.38 0.77
C HIS A 34 6.88 -28.41 0.24
N ILE A 35 7.66 -28.99 1.14
CA ILE A 35 8.58 -30.09 0.85
C ILE A 35 8.01 -31.33 1.53
N GLU A 36 7.60 -32.29 0.72
CA GLU A 36 7.04 -33.57 1.14
C GLU A 36 8.17 -34.58 1.31
N LEU A 37 8.23 -35.19 2.49
CA LEU A 37 9.27 -36.13 2.86
C LEU A 37 8.73 -37.56 2.94
N GLU A 38 9.61 -38.52 2.72
CA GLU A 38 9.32 -39.95 2.78
C GLU A 38 8.70 -40.35 4.12
N ARG A 39 7.69 -41.21 4.03
CA ARG A 39 6.97 -41.75 5.18
C ARG A 39 7.83 -42.76 5.95
N THR A 40 7.81 -42.68 7.27
CA THR A 40 8.44 -43.67 8.15
C THR A 40 7.35 -44.38 8.96
N GLY A 41 7.12 -45.67 8.70
CA GLY A 41 6.15 -46.47 9.46
C GLY A 41 4.68 -46.10 9.20
N LYS A 42 3.86 -46.11 10.26
CA LYS A 42 2.41 -45.82 10.20
C LYS A 42 2.08 -44.32 10.28
N ASP A 43 3.05 -43.47 10.60
CA ASP A 43 2.82 -42.03 10.75
C ASP A 43 2.61 -41.34 9.40
N PRO A 44 1.81 -40.27 9.32
CA PRO A 44 1.60 -39.53 8.08
C PRO A 44 2.89 -38.93 7.51
N GLU A 45 2.91 -38.63 6.20
CA GLU A 45 4.05 -37.98 5.53
C GLU A 45 4.26 -36.57 6.10
N PRO A 46 5.46 -36.22 6.62
CA PRO A 46 5.67 -34.88 7.14
C PRO A 46 5.93 -33.91 5.99
N PHE A 47 5.21 -32.79 6.01
CA PHE A 47 5.46 -31.66 5.12
C PHE A 47 6.24 -30.57 5.87
N VAL A 48 7.38 -30.17 5.32
CA VAL A 48 8.03 -28.92 5.73
C VAL A 48 7.39 -27.79 4.94
N THR A 49 6.63 -26.94 5.62
CA THR A 49 5.94 -25.78 5.01
C THR A 49 6.70 -24.50 5.31
N ILE A 50 7.00 -23.74 4.26
CA ILE A 50 7.70 -22.47 4.29
C ILE A 50 6.80 -21.41 3.65
N SER A 51 6.21 -20.54 4.46
CA SER A 51 5.50 -19.38 3.94
C SER A 51 6.45 -18.22 3.70
N LEU A 52 6.53 -17.77 2.45
CA LEU A 52 7.26 -16.58 2.04
C LEU A 52 6.35 -15.36 1.88
N ASP A 53 5.10 -15.45 2.37
CA ASP A 53 4.18 -14.33 2.39
C ASP A 53 4.73 -13.23 3.34
N PRO A 54 4.93 -11.99 2.86
CA PRO A 54 5.42 -10.90 3.70
C PRO A 54 4.55 -10.59 4.92
N ARG A 55 3.27 -10.96 4.90
CA ARG A 55 2.32 -10.73 5.99
C ARG A 55 2.49 -11.73 7.12
N PHE A 56 2.89 -12.95 6.80
CA PHE A 56 2.99 -14.06 7.75
C PHE A 56 4.15 -15.02 7.40
N PRO A 57 5.40 -14.54 7.36
CA PRO A 57 6.54 -15.41 7.11
C PRO A 57 6.66 -16.45 8.22
N ALA A 58 6.68 -17.73 7.84
CA ALA A 58 6.63 -18.84 8.77
C ALA A 58 7.34 -20.08 8.21
N LEU A 59 7.84 -20.91 9.12
CA LEU A 59 8.32 -22.27 8.88
C LEU A 59 7.62 -23.17 9.90
N PHE A 60 7.11 -24.33 9.49
CA PHE A 60 6.57 -25.34 10.40
C PHE A 60 6.48 -26.71 9.69
N ALA A 61 6.52 -27.78 10.47
CA ALA A 61 6.18 -29.13 10.01
C ALA A 61 4.67 -29.37 10.12
N LEU A 62 4.10 -30.11 9.17
CA LEU A 62 2.74 -30.64 9.24
C LEU A 62 2.81 -32.16 9.24
N GLU A 63 2.27 -32.79 10.28
CA GLU A 63 1.79 -34.16 10.19
C GLU A 63 0.60 -34.16 9.22
N ALA A 64 0.60 -35.03 8.20
CA ALA A 64 -0.41 -35.02 7.17
C ALA A 64 -1.83 -35.28 7.71
N GLU A 65 -2.51 -34.19 8.03
CA GLU A 65 -3.69 -33.80 7.30
C GLU A 65 -3.43 -32.39 6.76
N ILE A 66 -3.05 -32.29 5.48
CA ILE A 66 -3.63 -31.21 4.68
C ILE A 66 -5.13 -31.43 4.89
N PRO A 67 -5.86 -30.52 5.58
CA PRO A 67 -7.25 -30.79 5.95
C PRO A 67 -7.96 -31.32 4.72
N GLU A 68 -8.76 -32.38 4.84
CA GLU A 68 -9.37 -33.02 3.66
C GLU A 68 -10.07 -31.98 2.76
N ALA A 69 -10.52 -30.86 3.36
CA ALA A 69 -10.97 -29.64 2.70
C ALA A 69 -9.92 -28.93 1.81
N LEU A 70 -8.68 -28.75 2.25
CA LEU A 70 -7.56 -28.17 1.47
C LEU A 70 -7.06 -29.15 0.40
N ALA A 71 -7.07 -30.46 0.66
CA ALA A 71 -6.74 -31.49 -0.34
C ALA A 71 -7.86 -31.65 -1.39
N LYS A 72 -9.14 -31.63 -0.97
CA LYS A 72 -10.30 -31.51 -1.86
C LYS A 72 -10.25 -30.22 -2.65
N TRP A 73 -9.89 -29.10 -2.04
CA TRP A 73 -9.76 -27.82 -2.74
C TRP A 73 -8.65 -27.85 -3.80
N LEU A 74 -7.46 -28.38 -3.49
CA LEU A 74 -6.37 -28.55 -4.46
C LEU A 74 -6.79 -29.43 -5.66
N LYS A 75 -7.67 -30.42 -5.44
CA LYS A 75 -8.19 -31.33 -6.48
C LYS A 75 -9.45 -30.82 -7.21
N ALA A 76 -10.35 -30.11 -6.53
CA ALA A 76 -11.68 -29.72 -7.02
C ALA A 76 -11.76 -28.27 -7.51
N SER A 77 -10.97 -27.36 -6.93
CA SER A 77 -10.99 -25.93 -7.24
C SER A 77 -10.02 -25.56 -8.36
N ALA A 78 -9.06 -26.43 -8.68
CA ALA A 78 -8.14 -26.21 -9.80
C ALA A 78 -8.91 -26.08 -11.14
N PRO A 79 -9.80 -26.98 -11.58
CA PRO A 79 -10.26 -26.96 -12.97
C PRO A 79 -11.29 -25.84 -13.30
N LYS A 80 -12.19 -25.50 -12.37
CA LYS A 80 -13.28 -24.52 -12.60
C LYS A 80 -12.86 -23.06 -12.39
N ILE A 81 -11.82 -22.84 -11.58
CA ILE A 81 -11.19 -21.52 -11.42
C ILE A 81 -10.10 -21.33 -12.49
N LEU A 82 -9.33 -22.37 -12.85
CA LEU A 82 -8.36 -22.31 -13.96
C LEU A 82 -9.04 -22.14 -15.33
N SER A 83 -10.29 -22.59 -15.51
CA SER A 83 -11.03 -22.34 -16.76
C SER A 83 -11.41 -20.87 -16.97
N ILE A 84 -11.49 -20.08 -15.89
CA ILE A 84 -11.69 -18.62 -15.92
C ILE A 84 -10.35 -17.86 -15.81
N LEU A 85 -9.38 -18.46 -15.11
CA LEU A 85 -8.07 -17.91 -14.81
C LEU A 85 -6.99 -18.81 -15.41
N SER A 86 -6.79 -18.68 -16.72
CA SER A 86 -5.77 -19.41 -17.48
C SER A 86 -4.31 -19.11 -17.10
N GLU A 87 -4.05 -18.41 -15.99
CA GLU A 87 -2.69 -18.09 -15.53
C GLU A 87 -2.60 -18.08 -14.01
N VAL A 88 -1.43 -18.49 -13.52
CA VAL A 88 -1.02 -18.66 -12.12
C VAL A 88 -1.29 -17.39 -11.28
N PRO A 89 -1.74 -17.54 -10.01
CA PRO A 89 -1.96 -16.40 -9.13
C PRO A 89 -0.70 -15.52 -8.97
N ALA A 90 -0.85 -14.20 -9.02
CA ALA A 90 0.22 -13.21 -8.80
C ALA A 90 0.91 -13.31 -7.42
N ASP A 91 0.23 -13.91 -6.42
CA ASP A 91 0.77 -14.16 -5.08
C ASP A 91 1.36 -15.58 -4.94
N SER A 92 1.46 -16.35 -6.02
CA SER A 92 2.13 -17.65 -6.05
C SER A 92 3.64 -17.49 -6.16
N LEU A 93 4.36 -18.50 -5.69
CA LEU A 93 5.77 -18.61 -5.98
C LEU A 93 6.00 -18.72 -7.50
N PRO A 94 7.10 -18.17 -8.05
CA PRO A 94 7.39 -18.29 -9.47
C PRO A 94 7.44 -19.74 -9.92
N GLU A 95 6.80 -20.09 -11.04
CA GLU A 95 6.82 -21.48 -11.52
C GLU A 95 8.25 -21.98 -11.77
N GLY A 96 9.13 -21.10 -12.29
CA GLY A 96 10.55 -21.42 -12.49
C GLY A 96 11.25 -21.80 -11.19
N PHE A 97 10.90 -21.14 -10.08
CA PHE A 97 11.39 -21.49 -8.75
C PHE A 97 10.92 -22.88 -8.33
N ILE A 98 9.63 -23.17 -8.42
CA ILE A 98 9.08 -24.49 -8.04
C ILE A 98 9.64 -25.60 -8.92
N ARG A 99 9.74 -25.39 -10.24
CA ARG A 99 10.37 -26.35 -11.15
C ARG A 99 11.84 -26.60 -10.81
N GLY A 100 12.61 -25.54 -10.57
CA GLY A 100 14.02 -25.64 -10.20
C GLY A 100 14.22 -26.38 -8.87
N MET A 101 13.37 -26.09 -7.88
CA MET A 101 13.33 -26.79 -6.59
C MET A 101 13.01 -28.28 -6.76
N SER A 102 11.94 -28.61 -7.48
CA SER A 102 11.53 -29.99 -7.73
C SER A 102 12.59 -30.79 -8.48
N ALA A 103 13.20 -30.21 -9.53
CA ALA A 103 14.25 -30.86 -10.31
C ALA A 103 15.51 -31.13 -9.46
N SER A 104 15.84 -30.20 -8.56
CA SER A 104 17.06 -30.29 -7.76
C SER A 104 16.87 -31.14 -6.51
N LEU A 105 15.75 -31.02 -5.80
CA LEU A 105 15.56 -31.65 -4.48
C LEU A 105 14.90 -33.02 -4.53
N ARG A 106 14.12 -33.36 -5.56
CA ARG A 106 13.48 -34.69 -5.63
C ARG A 106 14.52 -35.80 -5.52
N GLY A 107 14.27 -36.74 -4.60
CA GLY A 107 15.16 -37.85 -4.29
C GLY A 107 16.41 -37.49 -3.46
N ALA A 108 16.58 -36.22 -3.08
CA ALA A 108 17.62 -35.82 -2.13
C ALA A 108 17.18 -36.13 -0.69
N TYR A 109 18.13 -36.35 0.19
CA TYR A 109 17.92 -36.58 1.62
C TYR A 109 18.20 -35.31 2.39
N VAL A 110 17.37 -34.99 3.39
CA VAL A 110 17.62 -33.88 4.32
C VAL A 110 18.82 -34.25 5.19
N ALA A 111 19.93 -33.55 5.04
CA ALA A 111 21.16 -33.81 5.79
C ALA A 111 21.16 -33.07 7.14
N SER A 112 20.79 -31.79 7.14
CA SER A 112 20.65 -31.00 8.36
C SER A 112 19.70 -29.82 8.16
N ILE A 113 19.16 -29.31 9.26
CA ILE A 113 18.44 -28.04 9.33
C ILE A 113 19.00 -27.22 10.49
N GLU A 114 19.38 -25.98 10.21
CA GLU A 114 20.09 -25.13 11.17
C GLU A 114 19.60 -23.69 11.10
N GLN A 115 19.61 -23.01 12.25
CA GLN A 115 19.44 -21.57 12.29
C GLN A 115 20.79 -20.90 11.99
N TYR A 116 20.83 -20.06 10.96
CA TYR A 116 22.05 -19.33 10.63
C TYR A 116 22.15 -18.04 11.46
N ASP A 117 23.32 -17.81 12.06
CA ASP A 117 23.67 -16.55 12.72
C ASP A 117 22.75 -16.14 13.89
N ARG A 118 21.97 -17.08 14.46
CA ARG A 118 20.87 -16.80 15.41
C ARG A 118 19.85 -15.77 14.90
N ASP A 119 19.76 -15.57 13.60
CA ASP A 119 18.76 -14.69 12.98
C ASP A 119 17.59 -15.53 12.44
N ARG A 120 16.60 -14.88 11.84
CA ARG A 120 15.49 -15.52 11.12
C ARG A 120 15.93 -16.02 9.74
N VAL A 121 17.10 -16.64 9.69
CA VAL A 121 17.68 -17.28 8.50
C VAL A 121 17.77 -18.77 8.80
N VAL A 122 17.19 -19.58 7.92
CA VAL A 122 17.23 -21.05 8.03
C VAL A 122 18.08 -21.59 6.90
N LYS A 123 18.94 -22.55 7.23
CA LYS A 123 19.76 -23.29 6.28
C LYS A 123 19.32 -24.75 6.33
N ILE A 124 18.86 -25.29 5.22
CA ILE A 124 18.55 -26.71 5.07
C ILE A 124 19.55 -27.32 4.09
N CYS A 125 20.34 -28.28 4.55
CA CYS A 125 21.30 -29.00 3.73
C CYS A 125 20.67 -30.29 3.21
N PHE A 126 20.90 -30.61 1.94
CA PHE A 126 20.47 -31.85 1.32
C PHE A 126 21.64 -32.58 0.66
N SER A 127 21.55 -33.90 0.63
CA SER A 127 22.52 -34.78 -0.03
C SER A 127 21.85 -35.70 -1.03
N LYS A 128 22.53 -36.00 -2.15
CA LYS A 128 22.10 -37.05 -3.10
C LYS A 128 23.09 -38.19 -3.04
N LYS A 129 22.61 -39.41 -2.75
CA LYS A 129 23.45 -40.61 -2.85
C LYS A 129 24.01 -40.70 -4.29
N ARG A 130 25.35 -40.75 -4.44
CA ARG A 130 26.16 -40.77 -5.69
C ARG A 130 26.68 -39.44 -6.27
N ARG A 131 26.50 -38.28 -5.62
CA ARG A 131 27.24 -37.04 -6.00
C ARG A 131 27.77 -36.32 -4.76
N GLU A 132 28.98 -35.76 -4.86
CA GLU A 132 29.57 -34.84 -3.86
C GLU A 132 28.87 -33.47 -3.81
N SER A 133 27.95 -33.20 -4.73
CA SER A 133 27.20 -31.94 -4.77
C SER A 133 26.23 -31.84 -3.59
N HIS A 134 26.57 -30.99 -2.62
CA HIS A 134 25.71 -30.65 -1.49
C HIS A 134 24.74 -29.54 -1.92
N LEU A 135 23.44 -29.76 -1.77
CA LEU A 135 22.43 -28.75 -2.07
C LEU A 135 22.09 -28.02 -0.77
N VAL A 136 21.97 -26.69 -0.83
CA VAL A 136 21.63 -25.90 0.36
C VAL A 136 20.46 -24.97 0.03
N LEU A 137 19.39 -25.06 0.82
CA LEU A 137 18.27 -24.13 0.77
C LEU A 137 18.41 -23.10 1.88
N TRP A 138 18.59 -21.85 1.48
CA TRP A 138 18.60 -20.69 2.35
C TRP A 138 17.21 -20.05 2.40
N ILE A 139 16.71 -19.76 3.60
CA ILE A 139 15.39 -19.19 3.82
C ILE A 139 15.52 -17.96 4.72
N GLU A 140 15.22 -16.79 4.17
CA GLU A 140 15.18 -15.51 4.88
C GLU A 140 13.73 -15.21 5.32
N LEU A 141 13.41 -15.39 6.60
CA LEU A 141 12.05 -15.24 7.16
C LEU A 141 11.81 -13.86 7.80
N PHE A 142 12.57 -12.84 7.38
CA PHE A 142 12.50 -11.49 7.93
C PHE A 142 12.36 -10.41 6.87
N GLY A 143 12.03 -9.20 7.33
CA GLY A 143 11.90 -8.02 6.48
C GLY A 143 10.59 -7.99 5.69
N ARG A 144 10.48 -7.02 4.78
CA ARG A 144 9.26 -6.79 3.97
C ARG A 144 9.08 -7.79 2.84
N ARG A 145 10.07 -8.67 2.60
CA ARG A 145 10.07 -9.58 1.47
C ARG A 145 10.91 -10.82 1.78
N PRO A 146 10.30 -11.81 2.46
CA PRO A 146 10.91 -13.11 2.69
C PRO A 146 11.42 -13.72 1.38
N SER A 147 12.45 -14.54 1.44
CA SER A 147 13.00 -15.20 0.25
C SER A 147 13.53 -16.59 0.55
N ALA A 148 13.46 -17.46 -0.44
CA ALA A 148 14.10 -18.76 -0.44
C ALA A 148 15.04 -18.86 -1.65
N VAL A 149 16.25 -19.37 -1.42
CA VAL A 149 17.31 -19.48 -2.41
C VAL A 149 17.93 -20.86 -2.29
N LEU A 150 17.79 -21.67 -3.34
CA LEU A 150 18.45 -22.96 -3.46
C LEU A 150 19.78 -22.75 -4.16
N VAL A 151 20.85 -23.28 -3.56
CA VAL A 151 22.20 -23.20 -4.10
C VAL A 151 22.85 -24.57 -4.18
N GLU A 152 23.82 -24.68 -5.07
CA GLU A 152 24.77 -25.79 -5.15
C GLU A 152 26.06 -25.39 -4.41
N ALA A 153 26.53 -26.26 -3.52
CA ALA A 153 27.80 -26.13 -2.83
C ALA A 153 28.80 -27.20 -3.34
N PRO A 154 30.12 -26.90 -3.38
CA PRO A 154 30.75 -25.62 -2.98
C PRO A 154 30.58 -24.50 -4.01
N GLY A 155 30.61 -23.23 -3.57
CA GLY A 155 30.54 -22.04 -4.44
C GLY A 155 29.20 -21.31 -4.47
N GLU A 156 28.21 -21.83 -3.72
CA GLU A 156 26.94 -21.16 -3.40
C GLU A 156 26.21 -20.64 -4.64
N ARG A 157 26.31 -21.41 -5.73
CA ARG A 157 25.75 -21.05 -7.03
C ARG A 157 24.24 -21.23 -7.00
N ILE A 158 23.49 -20.17 -7.27
CA ILE A 158 22.03 -20.17 -7.24
C ILE A 158 21.48 -21.09 -8.32
N LEU A 159 20.71 -22.10 -7.90
CA LEU A 159 19.95 -22.98 -8.79
C LEU A 159 18.53 -22.47 -9.00
N ALA A 160 17.90 -21.99 -7.93
CA ALA A 160 16.53 -21.46 -7.95
C ALA A 160 16.36 -20.41 -6.85
N CYS A 161 15.60 -19.35 -7.12
CA CYS A 161 15.26 -18.35 -6.12
C CYS A 161 13.79 -17.93 -6.21
N SER A 162 13.16 -17.66 -5.07
CA SER A 162 11.75 -17.28 -5.04
C SER A 162 11.48 -15.87 -5.59
N ARG A 163 12.54 -15.08 -5.82
CA ARG A 163 12.48 -13.65 -6.17
C ARG A 163 13.57 -13.25 -7.18
N GLU A 164 13.43 -13.73 -8.40
CA GLU A 164 14.36 -13.46 -9.49
C GLU A 164 14.47 -11.97 -9.85
N GLY A 165 15.69 -11.51 -10.16
CA GLY A 165 15.96 -10.13 -10.58
C GLY A 165 15.94 -9.11 -9.42
N THR A 166 15.91 -9.57 -8.18
CA THR A 166 15.96 -8.69 -6.99
C THR A 166 17.20 -8.98 -6.15
N THR A 167 17.53 -8.10 -5.21
CA THR A 167 18.64 -8.34 -4.27
C THR A 167 18.15 -8.97 -2.96
N SER A 168 18.94 -9.87 -2.40
CA SER A 168 18.77 -10.43 -1.05
C SER A 168 19.07 -9.39 0.04
N ALA A 169 18.83 -9.73 1.31
CA ALA A 169 19.18 -8.86 2.42
C ALA A 169 20.69 -8.58 2.54
N SER A 170 21.54 -9.47 2.03
CA SER A 170 23.00 -9.28 1.96
C SER A 170 23.45 -8.44 0.76
N GLY A 171 22.54 -8.12 -0.17
CA GLY A 171 22.87 -7.42 -1.42
C GLY A 171 23.19 -8.34 -2.60
N SER A 172 23.16 -9.67 -2.44
CA SER A 172 23.38 -10.61 -3.54
C SER A 172 22.27 -10.51 -4.58
N LEU A 173 22.62 -10.50 -5.87
CA LEU A 173 21.62 -10.55 -6.95
C LEU A 173 21.00 -11.95 -7.01
N LEU A 174 19.69 -12.03 -6.81
CA LEU A 174 18.95 -13.29 -6.86
C LEU A 174 18.63 -13.62 -8.32
N ARG A 175 19.48 -14.44 -8.92
CA ARG A 175 19.28 -14.96 -10.27
C ARG A 175 19.98 -16.33 -10.40
N PRO A 176 19.39 -17.31 -11.09
CA PRO A 176 20.07 -18.58 -11.35
C PRO A 176 21.44 -18.37 -12.02
N GLY A 177 22.46 -19.07 -11.52
CA GLY A 177 23.85 -18.96 -11.98
C GLY A 177 24.74 -18.02 -11.18
N GLU A 178 24.17 -17.02 -10.48
CA GLU A 178 24.92 -16.10 -9.63
C GLU A 178 25.35 -16.77 -8.31
N THR A 179 26.34 -16.19 -7.62
CA THR A 179 26.75 -16.65 -6.28
C THR A 179 25.91 -15.97 -5.20
N TYR A 180 25.35 -16.76 -4.29
CA TYR A 180 24.59 -16.27 -3.15
C TYR A 180 25.48 -16.09 -1.91
N VAL A 181 25.32 -14.95 -1.23
CA VAL A 181 25.90 -14.72 0.09
C VAL A 181 24.76 -14.62 1.10
N PRO A 182 24.70 -15.44 2.16
CA PRO A 182 23.67 -15.30 3.18
C PRO A 182 23.83 -13.99 3.96
N PRO A 183 22.73 -13.37 4.44
CA PRO A 183 22.82 -12.19 5.29
C PRO A 183 23.49 -12.56 6.62
N SER A 184 24.52 -11.81 7.00
CA SER A 184 25.21 -11.93 8.29
C SER A 184 25.20 -10.59 9.01
N ARG A 185 25.02 -10.60 10.34
CA ARG A 185 25.08 -9.39 11.16
C ARG A 185 26.42 -9.30 11.88
N LYS A 186 27.50 -9.16 11.11
CA LYS A 186 28.87 -9.10 11.64
C LYS A 186 29.07 -7.98 12.67
N ASP A 187 28.31 -6.90 12.58
CA ASP A 187 28.37 -5.76 13.50
C ASP A 187 27.80 -6.04 14.90
N LYS A 188 27.14 -7.19 15.10
CA LYS A 188 26.53 -7.57 16.38
C LYS A 188 27.42 -8.51 17.17
N ILE A 189 27.43 -8.31 18.48
CA ILE A 189 28.18 -9.12 19.45
C ILE A 189 27.45 -10.44 19.67
N GLY A 190 28.17 -11.56 19.58
CA GLY A 190 27.68 -12.88 19.94
C GLY A 190 27.55 -13.02 21.46
N VAL A 191 26.58 -13.80 21.92
CA VAL A 191 26.32 -13.98 23.36
C VAL A 191 27.50 -14.64 24.06
N GLU A 192 28.23 -15.49 23.34
CA GLU A 192 29.44 -16.20 23.76
C GLU A 192 30.57 -15.23 24.09
N SER A 193 30.65 -14.12 23.34
CA SER A 193 31.68 -13.08 23.51
C SER A 193 31.30 -12.00 24.51
N LEU A 194 30.10 -12.04 25.10
CA LEU A 194 29.70 -11.04 26.09
C LEU A 194 30.43 -11.23 27.41
N SER A 195 31.01 -10.14 27.90
CA SER A 195 31.61 -10.02 29.24
C SER A 195 30.91 -8.94 30.06
N VAL A 196 31.12 -8.96 31.39
CA VAL A 196 30.60 -7.94 32.31
C VAL A 196 31.09 -6.55 31.90
N ASP A 197 32.37 -6.42 31.52
CA ASP A 197 32.96 -5.15 31.10
C ASP A 197 32.34 -4.61 29.80
N SER A 198 32.08 -5.51 28.84
CA SER A 198 31.41 -5.14 27.58
C SER A 198 30.01 -4.60 27.81
N LEU A 199 29.30 -5.13 28.82
CA LEU A 199 27.93 -4.70 29.16
C LEU A 199 27.90 -3.48 30.09
N ARG A 200 28.94 -3.25 30.91
CA ARG A 200 28.99 -2.14 31.88
C ARG A 200 28.75 -0.79 31.21
N SER A 201 29.46 -0.53 30.12
CA SER A 201 29.30 0.68 29.30
C SER A 201 27.91 0.83 28.65
N LEU A 202 27.17 -0.26 28.48
CA LEU A 202 25.84 -0.28 27.89
C LEU A 202 24.74 -0.04 28.93
N VAL A 203 24.98 -0.42 30.19
CA VAL A 203 24.02 -0.37 31.31
C VAL A 203 24.04 0.95 32.05
N GLU A 204 25.22 1.54 32.27
CA GLU A 204 25.39 2.72 33.14
C GLU A 204 24.49 3.90 32.73
N GLY A 205 23.70 4.38 33.70
CA GLY A 205 22.87 5.58 33.58
C GLY A 205 21.65 5.47 32.66
N ARG A 206 21.26 4.26 32.21
CA ARG A 206 20.14 4.08 31.27
C ARG A 206 18.90 3.51 31.93
N ALA A 207 17.74 4.01 31.49
CA ALA A 207 16.45 3.42 31.83
C ALA A 207 16.24 2.07 31.13
N ALA A 208 15.36 1.22 31.68
CA ALA A 208 15.07 -0.12 31.18
C ALA A 208 14.66 -0.12 29.69
N GLU A 209 13.79 0.79 29.24
CA GLU A 209 13.36 0.89 27.84
C GLU A 209 14.51 1.19 26.88
N GLU A 210 15.40 2.10 27.28
CA GLU A 210 16.56 2.49 26.47
C GLU A 210 17.55 1.32 26.37
N LEU A 211 17.79 0.64 27.50
CA LEU A 211 18.63 -0.54 27.58
C LEU A 211 18.10 -1.67 26.68
N SER A 212 16.81 -1.99 26.73
CA SER A 212 16.20 -3.03 25.87
C SER A 212 16.39 -2.73 24.37
N MET A 213 16.17 -1.48 23.95
CA MET A 213 16.39 -1.09 22.55
C MET A 213 17.86 -1.23 22.14
N LEU A 214 18.79 -0.79 23.00
CA LEU A 214 20.22 -0.85 22.75
C LEU A 214 20.72 -2.30 22.64
N LEU A 215 20.31 -3.17 23.57
CA LEU A 215 20.64 -4.58 23.59
C LEU A 215 20.15 -5.27 22.31
N SER A 216 18.91 -5.02 21.88
CA SER A 216 18.38 -5.60 20.62
C SER A 216 19.16 -5.18 19.36
N ARG A 217 19.85 -4.04 19.40
CA ARG A 217 20.69 -3.55 18.28
C ARG A 217 22.10 -4.11 18.34
N LYS A 218 22.67 -4.30 19.53
CA LYS A 218 24.07 -4.70 19.73
C LYS A 218 24.25 -6.21 19.87
N ILE A 219 23.27 -6.92 20.39
CA ILE A 219 23.36 -8.36 20.67
C ILE A 219 22.70 -9.15 19.54
N LYS A 220 23.41 -10.18 19.09
CA LYS A 220 22.97 -11.12 18.05
C LYS A 220 21.91 -12.06 18.59
N GLY A 221 20.89 -12.36 17.78
CA GLY A 221 19.76 -13.20 18.19
C GLY A 221 18.76 -12.55 19.15
N LEU A 222 19.03 -11.35 19.67
CA LEU A 222 18.11 -10.66 20.56
C LEU A 222 17.15 -9.74 19.79
N SER A 223 15.84 -9.99 19.92
CA SER A 223 14.79 -9.11 19.41
C SER A 223 14.44 -8.01 20.41
N PRO A 224 13.76 -6.92 19.99
CA PRO A 224 13.24 -5.92 20.91
C PRO A 224 12.37 -6.51 22.02
N GLN A 225 11.57 -7.52 21.70
CA GLN A 225 10.65 -8.20 22.61
C GLN A 225 11.40 -9.01 23.65
N THR A 226 12.35 -9.84 23.22
CA THR A 226 13.19 -10.63 24.12
C THR A 226 14.08 -9.74 24.96
N ALA A 227 14.63 -8.65 24.40
CA ALA A 227 15.41 -7.68 25.17
C ALA A 227 14.58 -7.00 26.26
N ALA A 228 13.33 -6.62 25.96
CA ALA A 228 12.41 -6.07 26.94
C ALA A 228 12.07 -7.09 28.04
N TYR A 229 11.85 -8.35 27.67
CA TYR A 229 11.61 -9.43 28.60
C TYR A 229 12.78 -9.65 29.56
N VAL A 230 14.00 -9.77 29.03
CA VAL A 230 15.22 -9.96 29.82
C VAL A 230 15.43 -8.80 30.78
N VAL A 231 15.40 -7.57 30.29
CA VAL A 231 15.64 -6.39 31.15
C VAL A 231 14.59 -6.32 32.25
N ARG A 232 13.30 -6.46 31.92
CA ARG A 232 12.21 -6.34 32.90
C ARG A 232 12.15 -7.48 33.90
N GLY A 233 12.50 -8.71 33.49
CA GLY A 233 12.52 -9.86 34.38
C GLY A 233 13.66 -9.84 35.40
N ILE A 234 14.67 -8.98 35.17
CA ILE A 234 15.86 -8.86 36.02
C ILE A 234 15.83 -7.56 36.84
N THR A 235 15.15 -6.52 36.37
CA THR A 235 15.00 -5.25 37.10
C THR A 235 13.91 -5.34 38.16
N SER A 236 14.23 -4.95 39.39
CA SER A 236 13.22 -4.40 40.30
C SER A 236 12.84 -2.99 39.81
N GLU A 237 11.61 -2.53 40.07
CA GLU A 237 11.08 -1.25 39.57
C GLU A 237 11.91 0.02 39.94
N VAL A 238 12.95 -0.14 40.76
CA VAL A 238 13.67 0.95 41.44
C VAL A 238 15.09 1.20 40.87
N SER A 239 15.72 0.27 40.13
CA SER A 239 17.09 0.46 39.60
C SER A 239 17.38 -0.38 38.34
N PRO A 240 18.16 0.11 37.36
CA PRO A 240 18.66 -0.71 36.26
C PRO A 240 19.49 -1.89 36.81
N PRO A 241 19.50 -3.04 36.11
CA PRO A 241 20.20 -4.22 36.58
C PRO A 241 21.69 -4.00 36.41
N ASP A 242 22.53 -4.47 37.33
CA ASP A 242 23.98 -4.41 37.13
C ASP A 242 24.39 -5.29 35.94
N ALA A 243 25.59 -5.01 35.39
CA ALA A 243 26.07 -5.69 34.19
C ALA A 243 26.29 -7.21 34.38
N GLY A 244 26.56 -7.67 35.60
CA GLY A 244 26.70 -9.08 35.94
C GLY A 244 25.37 -9.80 35.86
N THR A 245 24.37 -9.30 36.58
CA THR A 245 23.02 -9.87 36.58
C THR A 245 22.39 -9.84 35.18
N LEU A 246 22.62 -8.77 34.41
CA LEU A 246 22.18 -8.71 33.01
C LEU A 246 22.86 -9.75 32.13
N LEU A 247 24.17 -9.99 32.31
CA LEU A 247 24.91 -11.01 31.56
C LEU A 247 24.35 -12.41 31.83
N GLU A 248 24.12 -12.74 33.10
CA GLU A 248 23.56 -14.03 33.49
C GLU A 248 22.17 -14.24 32.90
N GLY A 249 21.28 -13.25 33.01
CA GLY A 249 19.94 -13.36 32.44
C GLY A 249 19.94 -13.43 30.90
N LEU A 250 20.84 -12.72 30.22
CA LEU A 250 21.02 -12.86 28.76
C LEU A 250 21.50 -14.27 28.38
N LYS A 251 22.47 -14.83 29.12
CA LYS A 251 22.98 -16.19 28.88
C LYS A 251 21.90 -17.24 29.17
N GLU A 252 21.16 -17.07 30.25
CA GLU A 252 20.04 -17.96 30.61
C GLU A 252 18.99 -17.98 29.48
N VAL A 253 18.56 -16.80 29.02
CA VAL A 253 17.53 -16.68 27.98
C VAL A 253 18.00 -17.08 26.58
N LEU A 254 19.26 -16.88 26.22
CA LEU A 254 19.75 -17.14 24.86
C LEU A 254 20.42 -18.50 24.70
N LEU A 255 20.93 -19.10 25.78
CA LEU A 255 21.67 -20.37 25.73
C LEU A 255 20.95 -21.53 26.42
N ARG A 256 20.18 -21.27 27.49
CA ARG A 256 19.62 -22.33 28.36
C ARG A 256 18.09 -22.42 28.32
N SER A 257 17.44 -21.64 27.48
CA SER A 257 15.99 -21.44 27.55
C SER A 257 15.13 -22.59 27.02
N ASP A 258 15.69 -23.63 26.38
CA ASP A 258 14.90 -24.62 25.63
C ASP A 258 13.74 -25.25 26.42
N GLU A 259 13.99 -25.61 27.68
CA GLU A 259 13.01 -26.24 28.57
C GLU A 259 11.98 -25.25 29.13
N ARG A 260 12.37 -23.98 29.29
CA ARG A 260 11.54 -22.91 29.87
C ARG A 260 10.77 -22.10 28.82
N LEU A 261 11.13 -22.24 27.54
CA LEU A 261 10.43 -21.59 26.43
C LEU A 261 9.01 -22.14 26.31
N ARG A 262 8.02 -21.27 26.53
CA ARG A 262 6.59 -21.52 26.33
C ARG A 262 6.11 -20.61 25.22
N PRO A 263 6.07 -21.09 23.95
CA PRO A 263 5.59 -20.30 22.83
C PRO A 263 4.19 -19.78 23.10
N THR A 264 4.04 -18.46 23.05
CA THR A 264 2.82 -17.81 23.52
C THR A 264 2.31 -16.83 22.49
N LEU A 265 1.08 -17.03 22.04
CA LEU A 265 0.41 -16.16 21.09
C LEU A 265 -0.39 -15.09 21.82
N LYS A 266 -0.14 -13.83 21.47
CA LYS A 266 -0.85 -12.69 22.05
C LYS A 266 -1.34 -11.72 20.98
N ALA A 267 -2.54 -11.15 21.18
CA ALA A 267 -3.05 -10.07 20.36
C ALA A 267 -2.69 -8.68 20.94
N GLY A 268 -2.47 -7.68 20.07
CA GLY A 268 -2.44 -6.26 20.46
C GLY A 268 -1.08 -5.69 20.89
N LEU A 269 0.03 -6.36 20.55
CA LEU A 269 1.38 -5.89 20.86
C LEU A 269 2.03 -5.17 19.67
N ASN A 270 2.45 -3.92 19.85
CA ASN A 270 3.21 -3.20 18.83
C ASN A 270 4.64 -3.79 18.71
N THR A 271 4.91 -4.44 17.58
CA THR A 271 6.16 -5.18 17.32
C THR A 271 7.42 -4.31 17.21
N SER A 272 7.27 -2.99 17.00
CA SER A 272 8.41 -2.08 16.86
C SER A 272 8.88 -1.48 18.19
N THR A 273 8.00 -1.43 19.18
CA THR A 273 8.25 -0.80 20.49
C THR A 273 8.19 -1.78 21.65
N GLY A 274 7.66 -3.00 21.45
CA GLY A 274 7.40 -3.95 22.52
C GLY A 274 6.31 -3.49 23.50
N ARG A 275 5.55 -2.42 23.16
CA ARG A 275 4.45 -1.90 23.98
C ARG A 275 3.11 -2.42 23.51
N PHE A 276 2.18 -2.61 24.44
CA PHE A 276 0.78 -2.82 24.13
C PHE A 276 0.18 -1.56 23.51
N MET A 277 -0.70 -1.73 22.53
CA MET A 277 -1.63 -0.65 22.18
C MET A 277 -2.59 -0.54 23.37
N GLU A 278 -2.34 0.39 24.29
CA GLU A 278 -3.34 0.77 25.28
C GLU A 278 -4.59 1.20 24.51
N ARG A 279 -5.64 0.38 24.54
CA ARG A 279 -6.98 0.93 24.39
C ARG A 279 -7.14 1.84 25.60
N GLU A 280 -7.12 3.15 25.38
CA GLU A 280 -7.52 4.12 26.40
C GLU A 280 -8.79 3.59 27.06
N LYS A 281 -8.69 3.21 28.34
CA LYS A 281 -9.85 2.93 29.17
C LYS A 281 -10.57 4.27 29.36
N THR A 282 -11.45 4.63 28.44
CA THR A 282 -12.51 5.56 28.78
C THR A 282 -13.47 4.80 29.69
N SER A 283 -13.31 4.99 30.99
CA SER A 283 -14.43 4.85 31.91
C SER A 283 -14.30 5.94 32.96
N PRO A 284 -15.42 6.53 33.39
CA PRO A 284 -15.99 5.98 34.61
C PRO A 284 -17.51 5.93 34.58
N LYS A 285 -18.07 4.74 34.76
CA LYS A 285 -19.22 4.50 35.66
C LYS A 285 -19.41 2.99 35.80
N GLY A 286 -19.29 2.52 37.04
CA GLY A 286 -19.11 1.12 37.38
C GLY A 286 -20.39 0.29 37.47
N ARG A 287 -20.18 -1.02 37.53
CA ARG A 287 -20.67 -1.95 38.57
C ARG A 287 -19.92 -3.29 38.39
N PRO A 288 -19.61 -4.01 39.48
CA PRO A 288 -18.97 -5.32 39.39
C PRO A 288 -20.03 -6.37 39.08
N VAL A 289 -19.75 -7.29 38.14
CA VAL A 289 -20.56 -8.49 37.97
C VAL A 289 -19.65 -9.72 38.01
N GLY A 290 -19.75 -10.43 39.13
CA GLY A 290 -19.90 -11.87 39.25
C GLY A 290 -18.93 -12.79 38.50
N THR A 291 -18.11 -13.48 39.29
CA THR A 291 -17.45 -14.74 38.95
C THR A 291 -18.45 -15.81 38.50
N GLY A 292 -18.24 -16.37 37.32
CA GLY A 292 -18.94 -17.56 36.83
C GLY A 292 -18.13 -18.21 35.72
N ALA A 293 -17.62 -19.41 36.00
CA ALA A 293 -17.03 -20.30 35.01
C ALA A 293 -18.11 -20.81 34.04
N ASP A 294 -17.64 -21.30 32.90
CA ASP A 294 -18.35 -22.05 31.85
C ASP A 294 -18.85 -21.30 30.60
N THR A 295 -18.49 -21.93 29.47
CA THR A 295 -18.82 -21.66 28.05
C THR A 295 -17.95 -20.66 27.29
N ALA A 296 -16.91 -21.21 26.63
CA ALA A 296 -16.19 -20.57 25.54
C ALA A 296 -17.08 -20.50 24.27
N GLN A 297 -17.93 -19.48 24.17
CA GLN A 297 -18.49 -19.04 22.89
C GLN A 297 -17.75 -17.78 22.41
N MET A 298 -17.10 -17.93 21.25
CA MET A 298 -16.45 -16.85 20.53
C MET A 298 -17.43 -15.70 20.27
N ALA A 299 -17.17 -14.54 20.86
CA ALA A 299 -17.90 -13.31 20.60
C ALA A 299 -17.82 -12.93 19.11
N ARG A 300 -18.98 -12.90 18.46
CA ARG A 300 -19.18 -12.19 17.18
C ARG A 300 -19.08 -10.68 17.46
N PRO A 301 -18.32 -9.90 16.67
CA PRO A 301 -18.40 -8.44 16.76
C PRO A 301 -19.68 -8.01 16.03
N ASP A 302 -20.71 -7.71 16.81
CA ASP A 302 -21.96 -7.16 16.31
C ASP A 302 -21.79 -5.67 15.97
N SER A 303 -22.64 -5.26 15.04
CA SER A 303 -22.76 -3.98 14.33
C SER A 303 -22.39 -2.67 15.05
N GLY A 304 -21.81 -1.75 14.25
CA GLY A 304 -21.97 -0.31 14.45
C GLY A 304 -20.71 0.46 14.84
N ASP A 305 -20.16 1.20 13.87
CA ASP A 305 -19.23 2.34 14.08
C ASP A 305 -17.74 2.01 14.36
N GLU A 306 -17.10 1.31 13.43
CA GLU A 306 -15.63 1.19 13.38
C GLU A 306 -14.99 2.27 12.49
N ARG A 307 -14.65 3.42 13.09
CA ARG A 307 -13.59 4.33 12.58
C ARG A 307 -12.22 4.05 13.23
N GLY A 308 -12.03 2.86 13.77
CA GLY A 308 -10.72 2.33 14.14
C GLY A 308 -10.10 1.60 12.96
N ASP A 309 -8.86 1.91 12.62
CA ASP A 309 -8.08 1.23 11.60
C ASP A 309 -7.88 -0.24 12.04
N ALA A 310 -8.80 -1.14 11.67
CA ALA A 310 -8.80 -2.58 11.98
C ALA A 310 -7.63 -3.35 11.32
N SER A 311 -6.58 -2.64 10.88
CA SER A 311 -5.43 -3.19 10.16
C SER A 311 -4.34 -3.80 11.06
N ASN A 312 -4.43 -3.64 12.39
CA ASN A 312 -3.37 -4.06 13.32
C ASN A 312 -3.90 -4.96 14.46
N LEU A 313 -4.45 -6.13 14.14
CA LEU A 313 -4.39 -7.22 15.11
C LEU A 313 -2.97 -7.79 15.05
N ASP A 314 -2.04 -7.15 15.73
CA ASP A 314 -0.66 -7.64 15.84
C ASP A 314 -0.68 -8.91 16.71
N LEU A 315 -0.77 -10.07 16.07
CA LEU A 315 -0.51 -11.35 16.69
C LEU A 315 1.00 -11.53 16.83
N VAL A 316 1.48 -11.59 18.07
CA VAL A 316 2.89 -11.78 18.37
C VAL A 316 3.08 -13.13 19.05
N LEU A 317 3.98 -13.92 18.48
CA LEU A 317 4.40 -15.18 19.05
C LEU A 317 5.68 -14.94 19.87
N LEU A 318 5.54 -14.95 21.19
CA LEU A 318 6.60 -14.70 22.14
C LEU A 318 7.26 -16.01 22.60
N PRO A 319 8.58 -16.00 22.90
CA PRO A 319 9.30 -17.16 23.40
C PRO A 319 8.89 -17.59 24.81
N PHE A 320 8.39 -16.66 25.63
CA PHE A 320 8.07 -16.88 27.04
C PHE A 320 6.61 -16.51 27.34
N GLY A 321 5.96 -17.26 28.23
CA GLY A 321 4.79 -16.76 28.97
C GLY A 321 5.31 -15.77 30.00
N ALA A 322 4.98 -14.49 29.87
CA ALA A 322 5.54 -13.51 30.80
C ALA A 322 4.89 -13.63 32.21
N PRO A 323 5.52 -13.14 33.28
CA PRO A 323 4.87 -13.08 34.60
C PRO A 323 4.06 -11.80 34.83
N HIS A 324 4.35 -10.70 34.11
CA HIS A 324 3.78 -9.35 34.39
C HIS A 324 3.01 -8.73 33.21
N TRP A 325 2.73 -9.54 32.20
CA TRP A 325 1.96 -9.19 31.00
C TRP A 325 0.48 -9.61 31.10
N GLU A 326 0.10 -10.27 32.19
CA GLU A 326 -1.25 -10.77 32.47
C GLU A 326 -2.25 -9.63 32.69
N GLU A 327 -1.78 -8.44 33.08
CA GLU A 327 -2.64 -7.27 33.31
C GLU A 327 -3.04 -6.53 32.02
N LEU A 328 -2.45 -6.86 30.87
CA LEU A 328 -2.69 -6.19 29.59
C LEU A 328 -3.25 -7.16 28.53
N SER A 329 -4.58 -7.21 28.48
CA SER A 329 -5.49 -7.87 27.51
C SER A 329 -5.83 -9.36 27.71
N SER A 330 -7.12 -9.66 27.54
CA SER A 330 -7.83 -10.92 27.85
C SER A 330 -7.65 -12.06 26.83
N ALA A 331 -6.65 -12.04 25.95
CA ALA A 331 -6.47 -13.07 24.92
C ALA A 331 -5.01 -13.52 24.79
N THR A 332 -4.63 -14.45 25.67
CA THR A 332 -3.33 -15.14 25.70
C THR A 332 -3.56 -16.63 25.46
N MET A 333 -2.77 -17.23 24.57
CA MET A 333 -2.77 -18.68 24.35
C MET A 333 -1.34 -19.22 24.41
N VAL A 334 -1.10 -20.14 25.33
CA VAL A 334 0.19 -20.80 25.54
C VAL A 334 0.16 -22.16 24.84
N PHE A 335 1.24 -22.50 24.15
CA PHE A 335 1.35 -23.75 23.39
C PHE A 335 2.42 -24.66 23.98
N PRO A 336 2.23 -26.00 23.89
CA PRO A 336 3.22 -26.97 24.31
C PRO A 336 4.45 -26.98 23.40
N THR A 337 4.26 -26.82 22.08
CA THR A 337 5.30 -26.85 21.05
C THR A 337 5.36 -25.53 20.27
N ALA A 338 6.53 -25.20 19.71
CA ALA A 338 6.68 -24.06 18.80
C ALA A 338 5.96 -24.32 17.47
N THR A 339 5.93 -25.57 17.00
CA THR A 339 5.17 -26.00 15.81
C THR A 339 3.68 -25.64 15.94
N ASP A 340 3.03 -26.02 17.04
CA ASP A 340 1.59 -25.73 17.24
C ASP A 340 1.30 -24.24 17.30
N ALA A 341 2.17 -23.49 17.98
CA ALA A 341 2.01 -22.06 18.16
C ALA A 341 2.12 -21.31 16.81
N ILE A 342 3.13 -21.64 16.00
CA ILE A 342 3.31 -21.06 14.67
C ILE A 342 2.17 -21.46 13.75
N ARG A 343 1.77 -22.75 13.77
CA ARG A 343 0.69 -23.29 12.95
C ARG A 343 -0.64 -22.59 13.24
N SER A 344 -1.01 -22.49 14.51
CA SER A 344 -2.24 -21.82 14.95
C SER A 344 -2.25 -20.35 14.55
N ALA A 345 -1.14 -19.63 14.80
CA ALA A 345 -1.00 -18.22 14.40
C ALA A 345 -1.11 -18.03 12.88
N PHE A 346 -0.43 -18.89 12.10
CA PHE A 346 -0.43 -18.84 10.64
C PHE A 346 -1.84 -19.04 10.06
N PHE A 347 -2.55 -20.09 10.48
CA PHE A 347 -3.90 -20.35 9.98
C PHE A 347 -4.90 -19.27 10.39
N HIS A 348 -4.79 -18.76 11.62
CA HIS A 348 -5.63 -17.66 12.08
C HIS A 348 -5.41 -16.38 11.25
N LEU A 349 -4.15 -16.00 11.01
CA LEU A 349 -3.80 -14.84 10.18
C LEU A 349 -4.27 -15.01 8.73
N CYS A 350 -4.10 -16.20 8.15
CA CYS A 350 -4.59 -16.51 6.80
C CYS A 350 -6.11 -16.34 6.71
N ARG A 351 -6.86 -16.89 7.66
CA ARG A 351 -8.33 -16.78 7.72
C ARG A 351 -8.77 -15.33 7.91
N TRP A 352 -8.16 -14.63 8.86
CA TRP A 352 -8.46 -13.23 9.14
C TRP A 352 -8.22 -12.36 7.89
N HIS A 353 -7.07 -12.54 7.24
CA HIS A 353 -6.74 -11.77 6.04
C HIS A 353 -7.69 -12.09 4.89
N ALA A 354 -8.11 -13.34 4.73
CA ALA A 354 -9.06 -13.74 3.70
C ALA A 354 -10.41 -13.04 3.85
N VAL A 355 -11.01 -13.08 5.04
CA VAL A 355 -12.29 -12.43 5.35
C VAL A 355 -12.23 -10.93 5.09
N HIS A 356 -11.17 -10.26 5.56
CA HIS A 356 -11.02 -8.82 5.38
C HIS A 356 -10.74 -8.44 3.92
N SER A 357 -10.08 -9.32 3.16
CA SER A 357 -9.85 -9.14 1.73
C SER A 357 -11.15 -9.20 0.94
N ALA A 358 -12.00 -10.19 1.21
CA ALA A 358 -13.31 -10.31 0.58
C ALA A 358 -14.22 -9.10 0.89
N ALA A 359 -14.28 -8.68 2.16
CA ALA A 359 -15.03 -7.49 2.57
C ALA A 359 -14.52 -6.20 1.88
N SER A 360 -13.19 -6.04 1.79
CA SER A 360 -12.56 -4.95 1.05
C SER A 360 -12.90 -5.00 -0.45
N MET A 361 -12.87 -6.18 -1.06
CA MET A 361 -13.24 -6.37 -2.47
C MET A 361 -14.71 -6.01 -2.72
N ARG A 362 -15.66 -6.47 -1.90
CA ARG A 362 -17.07 -6.07 -2.02
C ARG A 362 -17.24 -4.55 -1.89
N ARG A 363 -16.48 -3.89 -1.01
CA ARG A 363 -16.48 -2.41 -0.90
C ARG A 363 -15.96 -1.74 -2.18
N GLN A 364 -14.91 -2.29 -2.77
CA GLN A 364 -14.33 -1.78 -4.02
C GLN A 364 -15.25 -1.98 -5.23
N VAL A 365 -15.88 -3.15 -5.35
CA VAL A 365 -16.89 -3.45 -6.36
C VAL A 365 -18.06 -2.48 -6.23
N ARG A 366 -18.62 -2.30 -5.03
CA ARG A 366 -19.70 -1.32 -4.78
C ARG A 366 -19.29 0.11 -5.17
N ALA A 367 -18.07 0.52 -4.82
CA ALA A 367 -17.55 1.84 -5.19
C ALA A 367 -17.32 2.00 -6.70
N LEU A 368 -16.99 0.93 -7.43
CA LEU A 368 -16.88 0.96 -8.89
C LEU A 368 -18.27 1.02 -9.54
N LEU A 369 -19.22 0.19 -9.10
CA LEU A 369 -20.61 0.22 -9.55
C LEU A 369 -21.23 1.60 -9.36
N GLY A 370 -21.07 2.21 -8.17
CA GLY A 370 -21.57 3.56 -7.91
C GLY A 370 -21.01 4.59 -8.89
N ARG A 371 -19.74 4.48 -9.29
CA ARG A 371 -19.14 5.36 -10.30
C ARG A 371 -19.67 5.10 -11.70
N LEU A 372 -19.87 3.84 -12.08
CA LEU A 372 -20.46 3.48 -13.37
C LEU A 372 -21.91 3.95 -13.47
N HIS A 373 -22.70 3.81 -12.40
CA HIS A 373 -24.07 4.32 -12.33
C HIS A 373 -24.15 5.84 -12.46
N ASN A 374 -23.24 6.58 -11.79
CA ASN A 374 -23.18 8.04 -11.93
C ASN A 374 -22.79 8.46 -13.35
N LEU A 375 -21.85 7.75 -13.98
CA LEU A 375 -21.47 8.00 -15.37
C LEU A 375 -22.62 7.68 -16.34
N ARG A 376 -23.32 6.57 -16.13
CA ARG A 376 -24.52 6.20 -16.89
C ARG A 376 -25.57 7.31 -16.82
N ARG A 377 -25.89 7.80 -15.62
CA ARG A 377 -26.85 8.89 -15.42
C ARG A 377 -26.45 10.16 -16.17
N SER A 378 -25.16 10.53 -16.12
CA SER A 378 -24.65 11.68 -16.89
C SER A 378 -24.77 11.48 -18.39
N LEU A 379 -24.44 10.30 -18.92
CA LEU A 379 -24.54 10.01 -20.34
C LEU A 379 -25.99 9.91 -20.82
N GLN A 380 -26.92 9.47 -19.98
CA GLN A 380 -28.36 9.51 -20.25
C GLN A 380 -28.87 10.96 -20.36
N MET A 381 -28.41 11.87 -19.50
CA MET A 381 -28.72 13.31 -19.63
C MET A 381 -28.12 13.94 -20.90
N ASP A 382 -26.91 13.50 -21.29
CA ASP A 382 -26.30 13.92 -22.56
C ASP A 382 -27.07 13.35 -23.77
N MET A 383 -27.64 12.14 -23.64
CA MET A 383 -28.46 11.51 -24.67
C MET A 383 -29.77 12.27 -24.91
N THR A 384 -30.50 12.61 -23.85
CA THR A 384 -31.73 13.40 -23.97
C THR A 384 -31.46 14.80 -24.54
N SER A 385 -30.28 15.36 -24.27
CA SER A 385 -29.83 16.60 -24.90
C SER A 385 -29.49 16.44 -26.38
N ALA A 386 -29.00 15.26 -26.78
CA ALA A 386 -28.70 14.92 -28.16
C ALA A 386 -29.97 14.61 -28.98
N GLU A 387 -31.02 14.06 -28.36
CA GLU A 387 -32.34 13.83 -28.98
C GLU A 387 -33.01 15.14 -29.45
N LYS A 388 -32.77 16.25 -28.75
CA LYS A 388 -33.20 17.61 -29.16
C LYS A 388 -32.53 18.11 -30.45
N ALA A 389 -31.63 17.34 -31.07
CA ALA A 389 -31.03 17.69 -32.35
C ALA A 389 -32.08 17.92 -33.44
N ALA A 390 -33.13 17.09 -33.48
CA ALA A 390 -34.22 17.21 -34.43
C ALA A 390 -34.98 18.54 -34.24
N ASP A 391 -35.29 18.89 -32.99
CA ASP A 391 -35.95 20.16 -32.66
C ASP A 391 -35.10 21.36 -33.09
N TYR A 392 -33.79 21.35 -32.84
CA TYR A 392 -32.90 22.42 -33.27
C TYR A 392 -32.82 22.55 -34.79
N ARG A 393 -32.89 21.44 -35.52
CA ARG A 393 -32.95 21.47 -36.99
C ARG A 393 -34.28 22.06 -37.46
N ARG A 394 -35.41 21.61 -36.90
CA ARG A 394 -36.75 22.16 -37.18
C ARG A 394 -36.81 23.67 -36.91
N MET A 395 -36.28 24.12 -35.76
CA MET A 395 -36.17 25.56 -35.44
C MET A 395 -35.34 26.33 -36.46
N ALA A 396 -34.22 25.76 -36.93
CA ALA A 396 -33.38 26.41 -37.93
C ALA A 396 -34.08 26.56 -39.29
N GLU A 397 -34.82 25.53 -39.70
CA GLU A 397 -35.61 25.51 -40.93
C GLU A 397 -36.75 26.53 -40.88
N LEU A 398 -37.47 26.62 -39.74
CA LEU A 398 -38.54 27.61 -39.53
C LEU A 398 -38.01 29.05 -39.60
N VAL A 399 -36.83 29.33 -39.05
CA VAL A 399 -36.20 30.67 -39.13
C VAL A 399 -35.76 30.99 -40.57
N LEU A 400 -35.28 30.00 -41.33
CA LEU A 400 -34.95 30.19 -42.75
C LEU A 400 -36.19 30.42 -43.63
N ALA A 401 -37.28 29.69 -43.38
CA ALA A 401 -38.53 29.83 -44.11
C ALA A 401 -39.17 31.23 -43.90
N ASN A 402 -38.90 31.86 -42.75
CA ASN A 402 -39.49 33.13 -42.32
C ASN A 402 -38.50 34.31 -42.34
N LEU A 403 -37.43 34.26 -43.15
CA LEU A 403 -36.42 35.33 -43.18
C LEU A 403 -36.98 36.72 -43.53
N LYS A 404 -38.06 36.78 -44.32
CA LYS A 404 -38.68 38.05 -44.74
C LYS A 404 -39.57 38.66 -43.65
N THR A 405 -40.12 37.84 -42.75
CA THR A 405 -41.05 38.27 -41.70
C THR A 405 -40.31 38.61 -40.39
N VAL A 406 -39.16 37.99 -40.13
CA VAL A 406 -38.34 38.27 -38.94
C VAL A 406 -37.53 39.55 -39.09
N LYS A 407 -37.82 40.55 -38.24
CA LYS A 407 -37.03 41.78 -38.16
C LYS A 407 -35.73 41.57 -37.36
N ARG A 408 -34.68 42.31 -37.71
CA ARG A 408 -33.43 42.32 -36.92
C ARG A 408 -33.70 42.92 -35.54
N GLY A 409 -33.25 42.25 -34.49
CA GLY A 409 -33.53 42.64 -33.10
C GLY A 409 -34.71 41.92 -32.46
N SER A 410 -35.46 41.09 -33.20
CA SER A 410 -36.53 40.26 -32.64
C SER A 410 -35.98 39.23 -31.64
N THR A 411 -36.71 39.02 -30.55
CA THR A 411 -36.41 38.04 -29.50
C THR A 411 -37.09 36.69 -29.73
N LYS A 412 -38.17 36.65 -30.51
CA LYS A 412 -38.98 35.45 -30.78
C LYS A 412 -39.54 35.47 -32.20
N LEU A 413 -39.80 34.28 -32.73
CA LEU A 413 -40.52 34.03 -33.98
C LEU A 413 -41.66 33.05 -33.67
N GLU A 414 -42.90 33.45 -33.97
CA GLU A 414 -44.09 32.59 -33.84
C GLU A 414 -44.53 32.17 -35.24
N VAL A 415 -44.64 30.86 -35.47
CA VAL A 415 -45.03 30.28 -36.76
C VAL A 415 -46.14 29.26 -36.51
N PRO A 416 -47.24 29.25 -37.29
CA PRO A 416 -48.26 28.21 -37.17
C PRO A 416 -47.65 26.82 -37.43
N ASP A 417 -48.01 25.84 -36.60
CA ASP A 417 -47.59 24.44 -36.77
C ASP A 417 -48.42 23.78 -37.86
N ILE A 418 -47.99 23.93 -39.12
CA ILE A 418 -48.65 23.36 -40.29
C ILE A 418 -48.69 21.82 -40.31
N HIS A 419 -48.06 21.15 -39.35
CA HIS A 419 -47.99 19.68 -39.25
C HIS A 419 -48.63 19.12 -37.96
N GLY A 420 -49.22 19.96 -37.11
CA GLY A 420 -49.90 19.54 -35.87
C GLY A 420 -51.41 19.38 -36.03
N GLU A 421 -52.03 18.54 -35.20
CA GLU A 421 -53.49 18.49 -35.07
C GLU A 421 -53.96 19.70 -34.22
N GLY A 422 -54.42 20.76 -34.89
CA GLY A 422 -55.00 21.98 -34.27
C GLY A 422 -54.25 23.29 -34.57
N GLU A 423 -54.81 24.44 -34.18
CA GLU A 423 -54.19 25.78 -34.32
C GLU A 423 -53.07 26.04 -33.31
N THR A 424 -52.04 25.19 -33.32
CA THR A 424 -50.88 25.35 -32.45
C THR A 424 -49.81 26.23 -33.12
N HIS A 425 -49.15 27.10 -32.35
CA HIS A 425 -48.08 27.97 -32.84
C HIS A 425 -46.74 27.54 -32.24
N ILE A 426 -45.71 27.39 -33.08
CA ILE A 426 -44.34 27.09 -32.66
C ILE A 426 -43.63 28.41 -32.40
N CYS A 427 -43.15 28.60 -31.17
CA CYS A 427 -42.34 29.75 -30.79
C CYS A 427 -40.85 29.39 -30.82
N VAL A 428 -40.07 30.11 -31.62
CA VAL A 428 -38.61 29.96 -31.73
C VAL A 428 -37.91 31.17 -31.14
N ASP A 429 -37.08 30.96 -30.12
CA ASP A 429 -36.29 32.03 -29.51
C ASP A 429 -35.17 32.53 -30.46
N LEU A 430 -34.99 33.84 -30.56
CA LEU A 430 -33.98 34.48 -31.40
C LEU A 430 -33.03 35.31 -30.54
N ASP A 431 -31.75 35.37 -30.94
CA ASP A 431 -30.79 36.31 -30.35
C ASP A 431 -30.90 37.67 -31.06
N PRO A 432 -31.32 38.75 -30.37
CA PRO A 432 -31.50 40.08 -30.97
C PRO A 432 -30.22 40.66 -31.57
N SER A 433 -29.05 40.24 -31.06
CA SER A 433 -27.74 40.72 -31.54
C SER A 433 -27.35 40.13 -32.89
N LEU A 434 -28.03 39.07 -33.33
CA LEU A 434 -27.76 38.33 -34.56
C LEU A 434 -28.81 38.63 -35.65
N SER A 435 -28.38 38.60 -36.91
CA SER A 435 -29.32 38.63 -38.04
C SER A 435 -30.13 37.32 -38.10
N PRO A 436 -31.36 37.31 -38.66
CA PRO A 436 -32.18 36.10 -38.78
C PRO A 436 -31.45 34.89 -39.40
N SER A 437 -30.68 35.10 -40.47
CA SER A 437 -29.85 34.05 -41.08
C SER A 437 -28.76 33.50 -40.13
N LYS A 438 -28.11 34.38 -39.34
CA LYS A 438 -27.14 33.96 -38.30
C LYS A 438 -27.80 33.24 -37.12
N ASN A 439 -29.05 33.59 -36.78
CA ASN A 439 -29.85 32.85 -35.80
C ASN A 439 -30.16 31.43 -36.32
N ALA A 440 -30.56 31.27 -37.58
CA ALA A 440 -30.71 29.96 -38.20
C ALA A 440 -29.40 29.16 -38.21
N GLU A 441 -28.28 29.77 -38.62
CA GLU A 441 -26.96 29.12 -38.61
C GLU A 441 -26.54 28.66 -37.20
N ARG A 442 -26.86 29.46 -36.16
CA ARG A 442 -26.66 29.10 -34.75
C ARG A 442 -27.43 27.84 -34.37
N TYR A 443 -28.70 27.71 -34.78
CA TYR A 443 -29.50 26.51 -34.55
C TYR A 443 -28.99 25.29 -35.33
N PHE A 444 -28.63 25.44 -36.61
CA PHE A 444 -27.96 24.37 -37.37
C PHE A 444 -26.63 23.92 -36.74
N ARG A 445 -25.83 24.86 -36.22
CA ARG A 445 -24.58 24.55 -35.51
C ARG A 445 -24.85 23.76 -34.23
N ARG A 446 -25.93 24.08 -33.49
CA ARG A 446 -26.38 23.32 -32.32
C ARG A 446 -26.83 21.91 -32.70
N ALA A 447 -27.66 21.77 -33.74
CA ALA A 447 -28.11 20.48 -34.27
C ALA A 447 -26.93 19.58 -34.68
N ARG A 448 -26.03 20.07 -35.54
CA ARG A 448 -24.82 19.31 -35.97
C ARG A 448 -23.89 18.93 -34.81
N LYS A 449 -23.86 19.72 -33.73
CA LYS A 449 -23.07 19.42 -32.53
C LYS A 449 -23.73 18.32 -31.69
N ALA A 450 -25.06 18.37 -31.55
CA ALA A 450 -25.86 17.37 -30.85
C ALA A 450 -25.84 16.02 -31.59
N GLU A 451 -26.00 16.00 -32.92
CA GLU A 451 -25.94 14.78 -33.75
C GLU A 451 -24.58 14.07 -33.68
N ARG A 452 -23.48 14.84 -33.80
CA ARG A 452 -22.12 14.29 -33.64
C ARG A 452 -21.84 13.82 -32.20
N ALA A 453 -22.63 14.25 -31.23
CA ALA A 453 -22.56 13.73 -29.87
C ALA A 453 -23.37 12.44 -29.71
N PHE A 454 -24.50 12.31 -30.41
CA PHE A 454 -25.44 11.18 -30.30
C PHE A 454 -24.76 9.81 -30.45
N GLU A 455 -24.14 9.52 -31.60
CA GLU A 455 -23.52 8.20 -31.83
C GLU A 455 -22.38 7.89 -30.84
N ARG A 456 -21.58 8.91 -30.50
CA ARG A 456 -20.51 8.76 -29.51
C ARG A 456 -21.06 8.49 -28.10
N VAL A 457 -22.11 9.20 -27.69
CA VAL A 457 -22.76 9.04 -26.39
C VAL A 457 -23.49 7.69 -26.32
N LYS A 458 -24.16 7.29 -27.40
CA LYS A 458 -24.88 6.00 -27.52
C LYS A 458 -23.94 4.82 -27.37
N SER A 459 -22.87 4.80 -28.17
CA SER A 459 -21.83 3.77 -28.10
C SER A 459 -21.18 3.71 -26.71
N ARG A 460 -20.90 4.87 -26.12
CA ARG A 460 -20.31 4.96 -24.78
C ARG A 460 -21.27 4.49 -23.69
N LEU A 461 -22.55 4.85 -23.76
CA LEU A 461 -23.59 4.46 -22.81
C LEU A 461 -23.74 2.94 -22.77
N ALA A 462 -23.92 2.30 -23.94
CA ALA A 462 -24.00 0.85 -24.06
C ALA A 462 -22.74 0.15 -23.51
N ALA A 463 -21.57 0.76 -23.67
CA ALA A 463 -20.33 0.21 -23.13
C ALA A 463 -20.22 0.36 -21.61
N VAL A 464 -20.74 1.44 -21.02
CA VAL A 464 -20.82 1.65 -19.56
C VAL A 464 -21.83 0.71 -18.92
N GLU A 465 -22.97 0.47 -19.58
CA GLU A 465 -24.00 -0.46 -19.09
C GLU A 465 -23.47 -1.90 -19.06
N ARG A 466 -22.85 -2.38 -20.14
CA ARG A 466 -22.17 -3.68 -20.15
C ARG A 466 -21.09 -3.79 -19.07
N ALA A 467 -20.33 -2.71 -18.86
CA ALA A 467 -19.31 -2.68 -17.81
C ALA A 467 -19.92 -2.78 -16.40
N ALA A 468 -21.07 -2.15 -16.17
CA ALA A 468 -21.77 -2.23 -14.90
C ALA A 468 -22.28 -3.66 -14.63
N GLU A 469 -22.83 -4.33 -15.64
CA GLU A 469 -23.31 -5.71 -15.48
C GLU A 469 -22.18 -6.67 -15.12
N VAL A 470 -21.06 -6.65 -15.84
CA VAL A 470 -19.89 -7.50 -15.54
C VAL A 470 -19.35 -7.27 -14.13
N VAL A 471 -19.31 -6.02 -13.67
CA VAL A 471 -18.83 -5.70 -12.30
C VAL A 471 -19.85 -6.14 -11.25
N LYS A 472 -21.14 -6.12 -11.56
CA LYS A 472 -22.22 -6.56 -10.68
C LYS A 472 -22.21 -8.07 -10.51
N GLU A 473 -22.18 -8.82 -11.61
CA GLU A 473 -22.03 -10.28 -11.62
C GLU A 473 -20.79 -10.73 -10.83
N PHE A 474 -19.66 -10.05 -11.03
CA PHE A 474 -18.45 -10.32 -10.26
C PHE A 474 -18.65 -10.08 -8.76
N GLY A 475 -19.39 -9.05 -8.37
CA GLY A 475 -19.70 -8.75 -6.98
C GLY A 475 -20.58 -9.80 -6.30
N GLU A 476 -21.58 -10.30 -7.02
CA GLU A 476 -22.50 -11.35 -6.56
C GLU A 476 -21.78 -12.70 -6.41
N ALA A 477 -20.73 -12.93 -7.21
CA ALA A 477 -19.90 -14.13 -7.13
C ALA A 477 -18.87 -14.12 -5.96
N ILE A 478 -18.74 -13.03 -5.19
CA ILE A 478 -17.82 -12.98 -4.04
C ILE A 478 -18.49 -13.67 -2.83
N PRO A 479 -17.99 -14.83 -2.37
CA PRO A 479 -18.62 -15.57 -1.27
C PRO A 479 -18.50 -14.81 0.06
N GLU A 480 -19.42 -15.05 1.01
CA GLU A 480 -19.43 -14.38 2.31
C GLU A 480 -18.22 -14.73 3.17
N GLU A 481 -17.88 -16.01 3.21
CA GLU A 481 -16.66 -16.56 3.76
C GLU A 481 -15.71 -16.93 2.63
N THR A 482 -14.42 -16.67 2.80
CA THR A 482 -13.43 -16.87 1.73
C THR A 482 -12.13 -17.34 2.36
N SER A 483 -11.44 -18.27 1.71
CA SER A 483 -10.07 -18.66 2.07
C SER A 483 -9.03 -17.65 1.55
N SER A 484 -7.79 -17.74 2.05
CA SER A 484 -6.71 -16.83 1.65
C SER A 484 -6.40 -16.92 0.15
N SER A 485 -6.43 -18.14 -0.40
CA SER A 485 -6.16 -18.41 -1.81
C SER A 485 -7.27 -17.90 -2.72
N GLU A 486 -8.54 -18.12 -2.36
CA GLU A 486 -9.70 -17.57 -3.08
C GLU A 486 -9.69 -16.04 -3.08
N SER A 487 -9.30 -15.42 -1.96
CA SER A 487 -9.18 -13.97 -1.87
C SER A 487 -8.14 -13.41 -2.85
N ALA A 488 -7.00 -14.09 -3.01
CA ALA A 488 -5.97 -13.69 -3.97
C ALA A 488 -6.44 -13.83 -5.43
N LEU A 489 -7.18 -14.90 -5.74
CA LEU A 489 -7.78 -15.15 -7.05
C LEU A 489 -8.84 -14.10 -7.40
N LEU A 490 -9.75 -13.81 -6.46
CA LEU A 490 -10.76 -12.76 -6.62
C LEU A 490 -10.12 -11.38 -6.85
N ALA A 491 -9.05 -11.06 -6.12
CA ALA A 491 -8.33 -9.81 -6.31
C ALA A 491 -7.77 -9.66 -7.73
N GLN A 492 -7.24 -10.73 -8.31
CA GLN A 492 -6.74 -10.75 -9.68
C GLN A 492 -7.85 -10.68 -10.71
N GLY A 493 -8.92 -11.44 -10.52
CA GLY A 493 -10.12 -11.35 -11.37
C GLY A 493 -10.65 -9.92 -11.43
N PHE A 494 -10.76 -9.26 -10.28
CA PHE A 494 -11.17 -7.86 -10.20
C PHE A 494 -10.20 -6.91 -10.91
N ASN A 495 -8.88 -7.09 -10.72
CA ASN A 495 -7.87 -6.27 -11.40
C ASN A 495 -7.94 -6.42 -12.93
N ARG A 496 -8.12 -7.63 -13.44
CA ARG A 496 -8.29 -7.90 -14.87
C ARG A 496 -9.55 -7.22 -15.43
N ILE A 497 -10.66 -7.25 -14.70
CA ILE A 497 -11.87 -6.51 -15.07
C ILE A 497 -11.56 -5.02 -15.18
N VAL A 498 -10.91 -4.43 -14.16
CA VAL A 498 -10.53 -3.02 -14.16
C VAL A 498 -9.60 -2.68 -15.34
N ASP A 499 -8.63 -3.52 -15.66
CA ASP A 499 -7.70 -3.29 -16.76
C ASP A 499 -8.36 -3.43 -18.15
N ARG A 500 -9.29 -4.38 -18.34
CA ARG A 500 -10.10 -4.46 -19.57
C ARG A 500 -10.95 -3.20 -19.75
N LEU A 501 -11.53 -2.67 -18.67
CA LEU A 501 -12.29 -1.41 -18.71
C LEU A 501 -11.39 -0.20 -19.08
N ARG A 502 -10.12 -0.21 -18.65
CA ARG A 502 -9.14 0.81 -19.08
C ARG A 502 -8.80 0.67 -20.56
N ALA A 503 -8.48 -0.53 -21.02
CA ALA A 503 -8.03 -0.80 -22.38
C ALA A 503 -9.08 -0.42 -23.43
N ARG A 504 -10.35 -0.72 -23.16
CA ARG A 504 -11.47 -0.40 -24.09
C ARG A 504 -11.86 1.09 -24.08
N LYS A 505 -11.21 1.94 -23.28
CA LYS A 505 -11.55 3.37 -23.07
C LYS A 505 -13.03 3.59 -22.72
N THR A 506 -13.72 2.58 -22.22
CA THR A 506 -15.15 2.64 -21.85
C THR A 506 -15.36 3.61 -20.70
N VAL A 507 -14.42 3.62 -19.76
CA VAL A 507 -14.41 4.49 -18.59
C VAL A 507 -13.13 5.31 -18.59
N ASP A 508 -13.25 6.63 -18.47
CA ASP A 508 -12.07 7.49 -18.38
C ASP A 508 -11.20 7.07 -17.20
N ALA A 509 -9.87 7.10 -17.38
CA ALA A 509 -8.92 6.76 -16.33
C ALA A 509 -9.14 7.54 -15.02
N ARG A 510 -9.75 8.73 -15.08
CA ARG A 510 -10.12 9.52 -13.89
C ARG A 510 -11.18 8.84 -13.01
N HIS A 511 -12.13 8.11 -13.60
CA HIS A 511 -13.17 7.39 -12.87
C HIS A 511 -12.68 6.03 -12.35
N LEU A 512 -11.65 5.43 -12.97
CA LEU A 512 -11.03 4.18 -12.52
C LEU A 512 -9.89 4.37 -11.51
N LYS A 513 -9.36 5.59 -11.37
CA LYS A 513 -8.21 5.88 -10.49
C LYS A 513 -8.67 6.25 -9.08
N SER A 514 -8.89 5.21 -8.28
CA SER A 514 -8.78 5.17 -6.81
C SER A 514 -8.93 3.74 -6.28
N LEU A 515 -8.79 2.74 -7.15
CA LEU A 515 -8.81 1.31 -6.82
C LEU A 515 -7.38 0.76 -6.91
N PRO A 516 -6.45 1.12 -6.00
CA PRO A 516 -5.25 0.33 -5.85
C PRO A 516 -5.64 -0.93 -5.09
N VAL A 517 -5.84 -2.04 -5.80
CA VAL A 517 -5.63 -3.35 -5.19
C VAL A 517 -4.13 -3.61 -5.20
N THR A 518 -3.40 -2.93 -4.32
CA THR A 518 -2.17 -3.52 -3.80
C THR A 518 -2.57 -4.21 -2.52
N PHE A 519 -2.94 -5.48 -2.63
CA PHE A 519 -2.84 -6.36 -1.48
C PHE A 519 -1.34 -6.49 -1.17
N GLY A 520 -0.93 -6.11 0.03
CA GLY A 520 0.30 -6.62 0.66
C GLY A 520 1.69 -6.17 0.15
N ALA A 521 1.86 -5.49 -0.98
CA ALA A 521 3.20 -5.03 -1.37
C ALA A 521 3.21 -3.59 -1.92
N ARG A 522 3.88 -2.69 -1.20
CA ARG A 522 4.38 -1.45 -1.80
C ARG A 522 5.33 -1.84 -2.94
N ARG A 523 4.89 -1.73 -4.19
CA ARG A 523 5.82 -1.63 -5.32
C ARG A 523 6.68 -0.39 -5.08
N GLY A 524 7.97 -0.59 -4.83
CA GLY A 524 8.95 0.47 -5.04
C GLY A 524 8.96 0.84 -6.52
N PRO A 525 9.43 2.04 -6.88
CA PRO A 525 9.56 2.41 -8.28
C PRO A 525 10.44 1.38 -8.99
N VAL A 526 9.89 0.74 -10.02
CA VAL A 526 10.68 0.04 -11.02
C VAL A 526 11.32 1.14 -11.84
N SER A 527 12.65 1.25 -11.78
CA SER A 527 13.41 2.10 -12.70
C SER A 527 13.16 1.60 -14.11
N PRO A 528 12.67 2.43 -15.05
CA PRO A 528 12.59 2.03 -16.43
C PRO A 528 14.00 1.84 -16.98
N GLU A 529 14.15 0.72 -17.68
CA GLU A 529 15.29 0.31 -18.49
C GLU A 529 15.83 1.49 -19.32
N GLY A 530 17.15 1.63 -19.35
CA GLY A 530 17.84 2.64 -20.15
C GLY A 530 17.62 2.41 -21.66
N PRO A 531 17.51 3.46 -22.48
CA PRO A 531 17.37 3.27 -23.91
C PRO A 531 18.71 2.87 -24.52
N ALA A 532 18.63 1.84 -25.37
CA ALA A 532 19.67 1.36 -26.24
C ALA A 532 20.30 2.49 -27.07
N THR A 533 21.62 2.48 -27.12
CA THR A 533 22.46 3.30 -27.99
C THR A 533 22.30 2.84 -29.46
N GLY A 534 21.64 3.66 -30.27
CA GLY A 534 21.55 3.49 -31.72
C GLY A 534 21.78 4.83 -32.43
N ARG A 535 22.97 4.98 -33.03
CA ARG A 535 23.43 6.16 -33.76
C ARG A 535 22.82 6.24 -35.18
N LYS A 536 22.56 7.50 -35.61
CA LYS A 536 22.55 8.11 -36.98
C LYS A 536 21.32 7.96 -37.91
N PRO A 537 21.17 8.84 -38.94
CA PRO A 537 21.55 10.27 -39.02
C PRO A 537 20.47 11.21 -39.65
N GLY A 538 20.61 12.51 -39.38
CA GLY A 538 20.46 13.65 -40.30
C GLY A 538 19.17 13.85 -41.12
N ARG A 539 18.43 14.92 -40.83
CA ARG A 539 18.01 15.88 -41.87
C ARG A 539 17.70 17.25 -41.27
N ALA A 540 18.43 18.24 -41.78
CA ALA A 540 18.24 19.65 -41.52
C ALA A 540 17.03 20.19 -42.29
N SER A 541 16.32 21.17 -41.71
CA SER A 541 15.84 22.34 -42.45
C SER A 541 15.29 23.42 -41.51
N GLN A 542 16.05 24.51 -41.46
CA GLN A 542 15.62 25.91 -41.53
C GLN A 542 14.78 26.52 -40.38
N ALA A 543 15.48 27.41 -39.67
CA ALA A 543 14.95 28.46 -38.83
C ALA A 543 14.34 29.60 -39.67
N ALA A 544 13.25 30.17 -39.19
CA ALA A 544 12.77 31.48 -39.59
C ALA A 544 12.32 32.22 -38.31
N GLU A 545 13.02 33.32 -38.04
CA GLU A 545 12.78 34.28 -36.98
C GLU A 545 11.42 34.97 -37.17
N ARG A 546 10.66 35.15 -36.08
CA ARG A 546 9.62 36.18 -36.00
C ARG A 546 9.64 36.81 -34.60
N GLU A 547 9.86 38.11 -34.62
CA GLU A 547 9.91 39.04 -33.48
C GLU A 547 8.62 39.05 -32.66
N ALA A 548 8.78 39.27 -31.36
CA ALA A 548 7.70 39.51 -30.40
C ALA A 548 7.49 41.02 -30.22
N PRO A 549 6.24 41.55 -30.16
CA PRO A 549 6.02 42.95 -29.91
C PRO A 549 6.06 43.30 -28.42
N GLU A 550 6.62 44.47 -28.12
CA GLU A 550 6.77 45.11 -26.81
C GLU A 550 5.43 45.47 -26.11
N PRO A 551 5.41 45.62 -24.76
CA PRO A 551 4.20 45.90 -24.01
C PRO A 551 3.88 47.40 -23.93
N ARG A 552 2.64 47.77 -24.29
CA ARG A 552 2.09 49.12 -24.08
C ARG A 552 1.88 49.43 -22.59
N GLN A 553 2.39 50.58 -22.15
CA GLN A 553 2.17 51.19 -20.85
C GLN A 553 0.67 51.48 -20.61
N LYS A 554 0.15 51.13 -19.42
CA LYS A 554 -1.10 51.67 -18.88
C LYS A 554 -0.86 52.25 -17.49
N SER A 555 -1.38 53.45 -17.31
CA SER A 555 -1.18 54.43 -16.25
C SER A 555 -1.53 53.97 -14.82
N GLU A 556 -0.82 54.54 -13.86
CA GLU A 556 -0.87 54.26 -12.41
C GLU A 556 -2.14 54.75 -11.67
N SER A 557 -3.07 55.42 -12.35
CA SER A 557 -4.20 56.10 -11.72
C SER A 557 -5.41 55.20 -11.37
N SER A 558 -5.42 53.92 -11.74
CA SER A 558 -6.55 53.00 -11.45
C SER A 558 -6.32 52.07 -10.24
N ARG A 559 -5.26 52.26 -9.46
CA ARG A 559 -4.82 51.27 -8.44
C ARG A 559 -5.48 51.42 -7.05
N ARG A 560 -6.35 52.41 -6.83
CA ARG A 560 -6.99 52.66 -5.53
C ARG A 560 -8.52 52.50 -5.58
N LEU A 561 -8.98 51.27 -5.75
CA LEU A 561 -10.31 50.80 -5.30
C LEU A 561 -10.30 49.26 -5.32
N ARG A 562 -9.54 48.66 -4.39
CA ARG A 562 -9.58 47.22 -4.15
C ARG A 562 -10.80 46.90 -3.29
N THR A 563 -11.87 46.48 -3.94
CA THR A 563 -12.97 45.75 -3.31
C THR A 563 -12.40 44.49 -2.62
N ARG A 564 -12.69 44.35 -1.32
CA ARG A 564 -12.38 43.16 -0.50
C ARG A 564 -12.96 41.91 -1.19
N ARG A 565 -12.09 41.06 -1.76
CA ARG A 565 -12.49 39.78 -2.35
C ARG A 565 -13.03 38.85 -1.26
N ARG A 566 -14.28 38.39 -1.40
CA ARG A 566 -14.88 37.33 -0.57
C ARG A 566 -14.06 36.02 -0.68
N PRO A 567 -13.97 35.22 0.39
CA PRO A 567 -13.27 33.93 0.34
C PRO A 567 -14.03 32.93 -0.55
N SER A 568 -13.30 32.20 -1.40
CA SER A 568 -13.86 31.12 -2.23
C SER A 568 -14.25 29.92 -1.38
N ARG A 569 -15.44 29.36 -1.61
CA ARG A 569 -15.99 28.16 -0.94
C ARG A 569 -15.73 26.89 -1.78
N ASP A 570 -15.61 25.72 -1.14
CA ASP A 570 -15.64 24.41 -1.82
C ASP A 570 -17.08 24.04 -2.25
N GLU A 571 -17.26 22.94 -3.00
CA GLU A 571 -18.56 22.41 -3.46
C GLU A 571 -19.56 22.14 -2.32
N THR A 572 -19.08 22.06 -1.08
CA THR A 572 -19.85 21.89 0.17
C THR A 572 -20.10 23.21 0.94
N GLY A 573 -19.79 24.37 0.36
CA GLY A 573 -20.04 25.69 0.97
C GLY A 573 -19.07 26.08 2.10
N THR A 574 -18.13 25.22 2.47
CA THR A 574 -17.15 25.45 3.54
C THR A 574 -15.97 26.30 3.05
N ALA A 575 -15.53 27.26 3.86
CA ALA A 575 -14.38 28.11 3.52
C ALA A 575 -13.08 27.30 3.48
N PHE A 576 -12.22 27.55 2.47
CA PHE A 576 -10.89 26.96 2.42
C PHE A 576 -10.00 27.53 3.55
N SER A 577 -10.02 26.88 4.70
CA SER A 577 -9.14 27.22 5.83
C SER A 577 -7.89 26.31 5.81
N PRO A 578 -6.76 26.71 5.21
CA PRO A 578 -5.50 25.97 5.32
C PRO A 578 -4.98 25.98 6.77
N ARG A 579 -4.05 25.08 7.12
CA ARG A 579 -3.33 25.22 8.41
C ARG A 579 -2.34 26.36 8.28
N VAL A 580 -2.29 27.22 9.28
CA VAL A 580 -1.34 28.33 9.34
C VAL A 580 -0.52 28.16 10.61
N PHE A 581 0.79 28.22 10.45
CA PHE A 581 1.78 28.19 11.52
C PHE A 581 2.67 29.41 11.37
N GLN A 582 3.47 29.68 12.40
CA GLN A 582 4.43 30.77 12.41
C GLN A 582 5.81 30.21 12.74
N THR A 583 6.81 30.61 11.96
CA THR A 583 8.22 30.35 12.29
C THR A 583 8.64 31.16 13.50
N SER A 584 9.73 30.77 14.17
CA SER A 584 10.28 31.49 15.32
C SER A 584 10.63 32.95 14.99
N ASP A 585 11.03 33.22 13.74
CA ASP A 585 11.36 34.57 13.24
C ASP A 585 10.11 35.29 12.65
N GLY A 586 8.91 34.75 12.86
CA GLY A 586 7.64 35.40 12.60
C GLY A 586 7.09 35.29 11.17
N TYR A 587 7.68 34.48 10.29
CA TYR A 587 7.12 34.21 8.95
C TYR A 587 5.95 33.24 9.02
N ALA A 588 4.92 33.47 8.20
CA ALA A 588 3.76 32.60 8.11
C ALA A 588 4.03 31.37 7.22
N VAL A 589 3.70 30.19 7.73
CA VAL A 589 3.82 28.89 7.06
C VAL A 589 2.42 28.34 6.83
N ILE A 590 2.02 28.21 5.57
CA ILE A 590 0.67 27.77 5.17
C ILE A 590 0.76 26.34 4.64
N VAL A 591 -0.04 25.42 5.20
CA VAL A 591 -0.02 24.00 4.86
C VAL A 591 -1.39 23.55 4.37
N GLY A 592 -1.41 22.86 3.22
CA GLY A 592 -2.62 22.28 2.66
C GLY A 592 -2.99 20.98 3.36
N ARG A 593 -4.28 20.79 3.64
CA ARG A 593 -4.79 19.58 4.33
C ARG A 593 -5.09 18.42 3.39
N ASN A 594 -5.29 18.72 2.12
CA ASN A 594 -5.65 17.76 1.08
C ASN A 594 -5.23 18.29 -0.31
N SER A 595 -5.39 17.46 -1.34
CA SER A 595 -4.97 17.78 -2.71
C SER A 595 -5.66 19.01 -3.32
N LYS A 596 -6.95 19.26 -3.02
CA LYS A 596 -7.67 20.47 -3.46
C LYS A 596 -7.08 21.72 -2.78
N GLN A 597 -6.78 21.64 -1.49
CA GLN A 597 -6.13 22.71 -0.74
C GLN A 597 -4.70 22.97 -1.20
N ASN A 598 -3.92 21.93 -1.47
CA ASN A 598 -2.57 22.06 -2.01
C ASN A 598 -2.57 22.88 -3.31
N ASP A 599 -3.50 22.59 -4.21
CA ASP A 599 -3.70 23.36 -5.43
C ASP A 599 -4.07 24.82 -5.15
N TYR A 600 -5.03 25.04 -4.26
CA TYR A 600 -5.48 26.38 -3.89
C TYR A 600 -4.33 27.21 -3.31
N ILE A 601 -3.61 26.67 -2.32
CA ILE A 601 -2.53 27.42 -1.66
C ILE A 601 -1.36 27.67 -2.62
N THR A 602 -1.06 26.72 -3.49
CA THR A 602 0.09 26.83 -4.41
C THR A 602 -0.22 27.75 -5.57
N TYR A 603 -1.38 27.59 -6.20
CA TYR A 603 -1.67 28.26 -7.46
C TYR A 603 -2.54 29.51 -7.33
N ARG A 604 -3.34 29.64 -6.26
CA ARG A 604 -4.23 30.80 -6.06
C ARG A 604 -3.86 31.69 -4.87
N LEU A 605 -3.35 31.14 -3.77
CA LEU A 605 -3.05 31.90 -2.55
C LEU A 605 -1.62 32.45 -2.50
N ALA A 606 -0.62 31.65 -2.88
CA ALA A 606 0.80 31.99 -2.80
C ALA A 606 1.18 33.06 -3.83
N ALA A 607 2.01 34.02 -3.40
CA ALA A 607 2.62 34.99 -4.29
C ALA A 607 3.74 34.33 -5.13
N PRO A 608 4.10 34.89 -6.31
CA PRO A 608 5.13 34.31 -7.18
C PRO A 608 6.49 34.09 -6.50
N ASP A 609 6.88 34.98 -5.59
CA ASP A 609 8.17 34.89 -4.90
C ASP A 609 8.12 34.15 -3.56
N ASP A 610 6.94 33.71 -3.08
CA ASP A 610 6.84 32.86 -1.89
C ASP A 610 7.59 31.54 -2.11
N LEU A 611 8.11 30.94 -1.03
CA LEU A 611 8.79 29.65 -1.11
C LEU A 611 7.78 28.51 -0.96
N TRP A 612 7.84 27.55 -1.87
CA TRP A 612 7.06 26.32 -1.88
C TRP A 612 7.93 25.15 -1.47
N PHE A 613 7.41 24.27 -0.62
CA PHE A 613 8.09 23.09 -0.10
C PHE A 613 7.23 21.83 -0.27
N HIS A 614 7.87 20.69 -0.48
CA HIS A 614 7.26 19.37 -0.50
C HIS A 614 8.27 18.27 -0.12
N ALA A 615 7.82 17.19 0.51
CA ALA A 615 8.70 16.05 0.81
C ALA A 615 9.10 15.32 -0.48
N SER A 616 10.40 15.16 -0.75
CA SER A 616 10.88 14.52 -1.96
C SER A 616 10.70 13.00 -1.91
N GLY A 617 10.28 12.39 -3.02
CA GLY A 617 10.14 10.94 -3.15
C GLY A 617 8.98 10.29 -2.37
N VAL A 618 8.23 11.06 -1.57
CA VAL A 618 7.09 10.56 -0.78
C VAL A 618 5.89 11.49 -0.88
N PRO A 619 4.65 10.97 -0.79
CA PRO A 619 3.46 11.82 -0.74
C PRO A 619 3.46 12.74 0.49
N GLY A 620 3.20 14.03 0.29
CA GLY A 620 3.12 15.02 1.37
C GLY A 620 2.23 16.22 1.04
N SER A 621 2.11 17.11 2.02
CA SER A 621 1.36 18.37 1.88
C SER A 621 2.19 19.41 1.15
N HIS A 622 1.56 20.30 0.39
CA HIS A 622 2.24 21.49 -0.10
C HIS A 622 2.35 22.47 1.06
N VAL A 623 3.53 23.06 1.23
CA VAL A 623 3.80 24.05 2.28
C VAL A 623 4.31 25.33 1.64
N ILE A 624 3.76 26.48 2.04
CA ILE A 624 4.14 27.81 1.56
C ILE A 624 4.72 28.61 2.72
N LEU A 625 5.96 29.07 2.60
CA LEU A 625 6.53 30.09 3.47
C LEU A 625 6.31 31.46 2.82
N ARG A 626 5.47 32.28 3.43
CA ARG A 626 5.12 33.60 2.89
C ARG A 626 6.21 34.61 3.20
N ARG A 627 6.70 35.30 2.16
CA ARG A 627 7.76 36.30 2.32
C ARG A 627 7.24 37.63 2.88
N LYS A 628 8.06 38.26 3.72
CA LYS A 628 7.87 39.63 4.21
C LYS A 628 8.75 40.59 3.41
N GLY A 629 8.30 40.99 2.21
CA GLY A 629 9.02 41.94 1.36
C GLY A 629 10.05 41.30 0.40
N LYS A 630 11.04 42.09 -0.02
CA LYS A 630 12.03 41.71 -1.05
C LYS A 630 13.23 40.92 -0.54
N SER A 631 13.47 40.88 0.78
CA SER A 631 14.53 40.08 1.39
C SER A 631 14.19 38.58 1.36
N ASP A 632 15.20 37.73 1.16
CA ASP A 632 15.00 36.28 1.24
C ASP A 632 14.80 35.85 2.71
N PRO A 633 13.94 34.85 3.00
CA PRO A 633 13.70 34.38 4.35
C PRO A 633 14.99 33.89 5.03
N SER A 634 15.06 34.00 6.36
CA SER A 634 16.19 33.47 7.14
C SER A 634 16.35 31.96 6.89
N ARG A 635 17.59 31.47 6.95
CA ARG A 635 17.89 30.04 6.83
C ARG A 635 17.08 29.21 7.83
N LYS A 636 16.93 29.73 9.05
CA LYS A 636 16.13 29.14 10.13
C LYS A 636 14.64 29.01 9.75
N ALA A 637 14.03 30.04 9.15
CA ALA A 637 12.65 29.97 8.68
C ALA A 637 12.45 28.93 7.56
N ILE A 638 13.46 28.75 6.69
CA ILE A 638 13.46 27.71 5.64
C ILE A 638 13.54 26.31 6.27
N GLU A 639 14.42 26.13 7.26
CA GLU A 639 14.57 24.86 8.01
C GLU A 639 13.29 24.48 8.76
N GLU A 640 12.63 25.44 9.42
CA GLU A 640 11.37 25.22 10.12
C GLU A 640 10.23 24.88 9.14
N ALA A 641 10.12 25.60 8.02
CA ALA A 641 9.13 25.28 6.98
C ALA A 641 9.36 23.88 6.37
N ALA A 642 10.62 23.47 6.21
CA ALA A 642 10.97 22.14 5.76
C ALA A 642 10.62 21.06 6.79
N ALA A 643 10.86 21.30 8.09
CA ALA A 643 10.45 20.40 9.16
C ALA A 643 8.92 20.19 9.20
N VAL A 644 8.16 21.25 8.92
CA VAL A 644 6.69 21.19 8.78
C VAL A 644 6.28 20.36 7.56
N ALA A 645 6.92 20.54 6.41
CA ALA A 645 6.67 19.74 5.20
C ALA A 645 6.99 18.25 5.44
N ALA A 646 8.09 17.96 6.14
CA ALA A 646 8.47 16.61 6.54
C ALA A 646 7.44 15.97 7.49
N HIS A 647 6.95 16.72 8.48
CA HIS A 647 5.93 16.25 9.44
C HIS A 647 4.58 15.94 8.77
N PHE A 648 4.14 16.76 7.81
CA PHE A 648 2.89 16.53 7.07
C PHE A 648 3.10 15.70 5.78
N SER A 649 4.04 14.75 5.84
CA SER A 649 4.32 13.78 4.77
C SER A 649 4.24 12.34 5.27
N LYS A 650 4.29 11.38 4.34
CA LYS A 650 4.47 9.95 4.68
C LYS A 650 5.82 9.63 5.32
N GLY A 651 6.78 10.57 5.30
CA GLY A 651 8.09 10.45 5.95
C GLY A 651 8.13 10.89 7.42
N ARG A 652 6.98 11.22 8.04
CA ARG A 652 6.93 11.80 9.40
C ARG A 652 7.58 10.98 10.53
N THR A 653 7.76 9.68 10.33
CA THR A 653 8.40 8.75 11.30
C THR A 653 9.89 8.54 11.03
N SER A 654 10.44 9.11 9.94
CA SER A 654 11.86 9.02 9.60
C SER A 654 12.66 10.04 10.41
N SER A 655 13.92 9.69 10.73
CA SER A 655 14.84 10.58 11.44
C SER A 655 15.19 11.85 10.66
N ALA A 656 15.25 11.75 9.34
CA ALA A 656 15.38 12.89 8.42
C ALA A 656 14.62 12.58 7.12
N VAL A 657 13.99 13.60 6.55
CA VAL A 657 13.24 13.53 5.29
C VAL A 657 13.84 14.53 4.31
N PRO A 658 14.20 14.13 3.08
CA PRO A 658 14.61 15.08 2.05
C PRO A 658 13.40 15.93 1.65
N VAL A 659 13.49 17.24 1.82
CA VAL A 659 12.46 18.22 1.44
C VAL A 659 12.98 19.05 0.29
N VAL A 660 12.20 19.08 -0.78
CA VAL A 660 12.46 19.96 -1.93
C VAL A 660 11.80 21.31 -1.69
N TYR A 661 12.48 22.40 -2.05
CA TYR A 661 11.90 23.73 -2.04
C TYR A 661 12.37 24.59 -3.22
N THR A 662 11.48 25.47 -3.69
CA THR A 662 11.75 26.43 -4.76
C THR A 662 10.82 27.63 -4.61
N ARG A 663 11.01 28.70 -5.39
CA ARG A 663 10.03 29.79 -5.45
C ARG A 663 8.77 29.32 -6.17
N ARG A 664 7.59 29.72 -5.70
CA ARG A 664 6.29 29.32 -6.27
C ARG A 664 6.19 29.60 -7.76
N LYS A 665 6.81 30.67 -8.29
CA LYS A 665 6.82 30.97 -9.73
C LYS A 665 7.46 29.89 -10.60
N TYR A 666 8.33 29.05 -10.04
CA TYR A 666 8.94 27.91 -10.74
C TYR A 666 8.16 26.61 -10.55
N VAL A 667 7.01 26.66 -9.87
CA VAL A 667 6.09 25.53 -9.68
C VAL A 667 4.96 25.65 -10.68
N HIS A 668 4.73 24.60 -11.46
CA HIS A 668 3.77 24.55 -12.55
C HIS A 668 2.82 23.37 -12.38
N LYS A 669 1.56 23.58 -12.78
CA LYS A 669 0.58 22.51 -12.85
C LYS A 669 0.52 21.99 -14.30
N PRO A 670 0.83 20.71 -14.55
CA PRO A 670 0.65 20.15 -15.88
C PRO A 670 -0.82 20.25 -16.33
N LYS A 671 -1.09 20.65 -17.58
CA LYS A 671 -2.47 20.79 -18.09
C LYS A 671 -3.23 19.46 -17.95
N GLY A 672 -4.44 19.50 -17.41
CA GLY A 672 -5.29 18.32 -17.20
C GLY A 672 -4.89 17.40 -16.02
N SER A 673 -3.85 17.75 -15.25
CA SER A 673 -3.45 16.99 -14.06
C SER A 673 -4.43 17.15 -12.88
N ARG A 674 -4.43 16.14 -12.01
CA ARG A 674 -5.24 16.11 -10.78
C ARG A 674 -4.83 17.22 -9.81
N PRO A 675 -5.73 17.64 -8.90
CA PRO A 675 -5.35 18.51 -7.79
C PRO A 675 -4.20 17.92 -6.97
N GLY A 676 -3.30 18.77 -6.50
CA GLY A 676 -2.11 18.41 -5.74
C GLY A 676 -0.92 17.94 -6.58
N VAL A 677 -1.04 17.83 -7.90
CA VAL A 677 0.10 17.53 -8.79
C VAL A 677 0.83 18.83 -9.11
N ALA A 678 2.15 18.82 -8.91
CA ALA A 678 3.03 19.92 -9.23
C ALA A 678 4.30 19.40 -9.90
N THR A 679 4.75 20.10 -10.95
CA THR A 679 6.11 20.01 -11.48
C THR A 679 6.86 21.28 -11.07
N TYR A 680 8.16 21.18 -10.86
CA TYR A 680 8.95 22.31 -10.39
C TYR A 680 10.33 22.33 -11.07
N SER A 681 10.97 23.49 -11.02
CA SER A 681 12.33 23.71 -11.52
C SER A 681 13.10 24.63 -10.57
N ARG A 682 14.42 24.70 -10.73
CA ARG A 682 15.33 25.51 -9.90
C ARG A 682 15.23 25.15 -8.41
N GLU A 683 15.06 23.86 -8.16
CA GLU A 683 14.86 23.31 -6.84
C GLU A 683 16.15 23.25 -6.02
N LYS A 684 15.96 23.33 -4.70
CA LYS A 684 16.98 23.06 -3.70
C LYS A 684 16.46 21.96 -2.78
N PHE A 685 17.37 21.19 -2.21
CA PHE A 685 17.05 20.14 -1.25
C PHE A 685 17.58 20.51 0.14
N ILE A 686 16.83 20.12 1.16
CA ILE A 686 17.24 20.21 2.55
C ILE A 686 16.81 18.95 3.28
N MET A 687 17.69 18.41 4.11
CA MET A 687 17.35 17.30 5.00
C MET A 687 16.68 17.87 6.25
N ALA A 688 15.41 17.53 6.45
CA ALA A 688 14.62 18.07 7.57
C ALA A 688 14.19 16.96 8.52
N LYS A 689 14.38 17.19 9.83
CA LYS A 689 13.81 16.34 10.88
C LYS A 689 12.33 16.68 11.04
N PRO A 690 11.39 15.71 10.98
CA PRO A 690 9.97 15.98 11.21
C PRO A 690 9.73 16.52 12.62
N VAL A 691 9.17 17.72 12.74
CA VAL A 691 8.79 18.33 14.03
C VAL A 691 7.31 18.72 13.97
N LYS A 692 6.55 18.40 15.01
CA LYS A 692 5.14 18.80 15.11
C LYS A 692 5.08 20.32 15.35
N PRO A 693 4.54 21.13 14.42
CA PRO A 693 4.51 22.58 14.60
C PRO A 693 3.46 22.99 15.65
N LYS A 694 3.78 24.03 16.43
CA LYS A 694 2.83 24.68 17.33
C LYS A 694 1.83 25.51 16.50
N PRO A 695 0.51 25.40 16.73
CA PRO A 695 -0.48 26.24 16.04
C PRO A 695 -0.21 27.72 16.31
N ALA A 696 -0.43 28.57 15.31
CA ALA A 696 -0.47 30.02 15.54
C ALA A 696 -1.71 30.31 16.41
N GLY A 697 -1.51 31.04 17.51
CA GLY A 697 -2.57 31.47 18.43
C GLY A 697 -3.63 32.32 17.74
#